data_AF-A0A8I0KGY2-F1
#
_entry.id   AF-A0A8I0KGY2-F1
#
_cell.length_a   1.000
_cell.length_b   1.000
_cell.length_c   1.000
_cell.angle_alpha   90.00
_cell.angle_beta   90.00
_cell.angle_gamma   90.00
#
_symmetry.space_group_name_H-M   'P 1'
#
loop_
_entity.id
_entity.type
_entity.pdbx_description
1 polymer ?
#
loop_
_entity_poly.entity_id
_entity_poly.type
_entity_poly.pdbx_seq_one_letter_code
_entity_poly.pdbx_strand_id
1 'polypeptide(L)'
;MAPRIPAALRARLARVKRAVTRGDDAAPPIVDAVRVAVDADGRVTLAGTARDGMVVDAVTLQVRGGGAKVKVPASGRAEFAVTADVPDRAPTSSHSIDVQLHLKSAAGKKVTRRLTAGPGDRSAIVSEIGETRERPVWWYATRDGYLSIRVGVQRIPKILTKVTAVRGSAHGFAFEADLITMHADGRNAELEVTVRATEFAHRLPLQVGAGTRDPLSREITHPIAGAIDVTALVAAGMPANEQSVDIAVVVDGNDGTPLRRGLAVPGDLRGFRRLKPLTGSDEGFTQVLVPFLTFKSKNLSFARELFTRDAHRYLTRLRRLGPLWTVIRAFSSVWVVGETPYKAQDAGFHLFRWVRQQHPGRRAYYVITEDSPERANVDPLGNVVTVRSREHIRACFMARRFVTTHNASFVLATSDRRAVRWMRGNRVFLQHGVLGTKNMAETYGRLSPAFHTDFVHVSSPRERELMINDLRYRPQQVRVTGLSRFDRLLEPTEQPPRGILVIPTWRDWLSRPAAFEESEFLERWRAFLTSEPIRQAIAEGLPVTVILHPNMRFFGDALAVEGATVLRQGDVDVQTLLRSHAAMVTDYSSVGFDFSFQGRPVFYHQFDRQRFLGKRPSHLDLDLDLPGDVFREVEPLAEAVVASWRAGFPQDAEHARRSALFLEPATGSYSEQVFESVRTARSAWVPLWRLRDSSYGRRTYRAFRKGRLFQPSMKAIAAVGRMLPRRDLVVLESDTGRAVADSPRAIYEELVCRGAPFRYVWSTRSTFRPLDVTTRKVEPGSPAFHWHLSRARYWVNNQNFGPVVKPAKGTTYLQTWHGTPLKRMQYDAVSTTGRAPGYLERVSAKTATWSMLLSPSPYATEAFRSAFRYEGRVLEAGYPRNDVLARDAKEVGEVTRRRLGLRPEDRVVLYAPTFRDDVKQGKQFVWDGALEWEPLVEGLDEDTVILVRRHSVVRGSLKIPPELAHRVLNVSSYPDMQDLLCVADVLVTDYSSVMFDYAILDRPIVLFCYDLAHYRDDLRGFYLDFEAEAPGPIVATQEELRAALLEAEGHGDAYATRRHEFRQRFAPLDDGHAAERVVDEVFGS
;
A
#
# COMPACT_ATOMS: atom_id res chain seq x y z
N MET A 1 -4.03 -38.56 22.65
CA MET A 1 -5.24 -39.03 21.93
C MET A 1 -6.04 -37.84 21.45
N ALA A 2 -6.20 -37.67 20.14
CA ALA A 2 -6.99 -36.55 19.58
C ALA A 2 -8.48 -36.94 19.53
N PRO A 3 -9.43 -36.04 19.84
CA PRO A 3 -10.84 -36.37 19.82
C PRO A 3 -11.30 -36.62 18.38
N ARG A 4 -11.85 -37.81 18.12
CA ARG A 4 -12.45 -38.18 16.84
C ARG A 4 -13.72 -37.35 16.64
N ILE A 5 -13.75 -36.59 15.55
CA ILE A 5 -14.92 -35.81 15.11
C ILE A 5 -16.13 -36.75 14.93
N PRO A 6 -17.31 -36.46 15.52
CA PRO A 6 -18.50 -37.28 15.40
C PRO A 6 -18.93 -37.52 13.94
N ALA A 7 -19.39 -38.74 13.63
CA ALA A 7 -19.79 -39.14 12.27
C ALA A 7 -20.86 -38.22 11.65
N ALA A 8 -21.78 -37.70 12.47
CA ALA A 8 -22.78 -36.72 12.05
C ALA A 8 -22.16 -35.38 11.58
N LEU A 9 -21.04 -34.95 12.16
CA LEU A 9 -20.32 -33.75 11.73
C LEU A 9 -19.49 -34.01 10.46
N ARG A 10 -18.99 -35.24 10.24
CA ARG A 10 -18.40 -35.65 8.94
C ARG A 10 -19.44 -35.69 7.83
N ALA A 11 -20.65 -36.20 8.11
CA ALA A 11 -21.75 -36.20 7.14
C ALA A 11 -22.20 -34.76 6.81
N ARG A 12 -22.28 -33.88 7.81
CA ARG A 12 -22.64 -32.46 7.63
C ARG A 12 -21.52 -31.67 6.93
N LEU A 13 -20.25 -31.95 7.23
CA LEU A 13 -19.10 -31.40 6.50
C LEU A 13 -19.02 -31.95 5.08
N ALA A 14 -19.36 -33.21 4.82
CA ALA A 14 -19.44 -33.76 3.47
C ALA A 14 -20.62 -33.17 2.69
N ARG A 15 -21.74 -32.85 3.35
CA ARG A 15 -22.87 -32.12 2.75
C ARG A 15 -22.52 -30.66 2.44
N VAL A 16 -21.79 -29.98 3.32
CA VAL A 16 -21.28 -28.61 3.09
C VAL A 16 -20.16 -28.61 2.06
N LYS A 17 -19.28 -29.63 2.03
CA LYS A 17 -18.26 -29.77 0.97
C LYS A 17 -18.92 -30.05 -0.37
N ARG A 18 -19.95 -30.92 -0.43
CA ARG A 18 -20.76 -31.16 -1.63
C ARG A 18 -21.57 -29.94 -2.06
N ALA A 19 -22.11 -29.14 -1.13
CA ALA A 19 -22.84 -27.90 -1.42
C ALA A 19 -21.93 -26.72 -1.80
N VAL A 20 -20.63 -26.78 -1.48
CA VAL A 20 -19.62 -25.80 -1.92
C VAL A 20 -18.93 -26.24 -3.21
N THR A 21 -18.94 -27.54 -3.56
CA THR A 21 -18.41 -28.07 -4.83
C THR A 21 -19.46 -28.25 -5.93
N ARG A 22 -20.75 -28.16 -5.63
CA ARG A 22 -21.81 -28.00 -6.63
C ARG A 22 -22.39 -26.59 -6.53
N GLY A 23 -22.01 -25.72 -7.46
CA GLY A 23 -22.73 -24.49 -7.73
C GLY A 23 -24.03 -24.80 -8.47
N ASP A 24 -24.99 -25.40 -7.78
CA ASP A 24 -26.31 -25.77 -8.34
C ASP A 24 -27.36 -24.63 -8.21
N ASP A 25 -26.92 -23.37 -8.21
CA ASP A 25 -27.76 -22.21 -8.58
C ASP A 25 -27.25 -21.57 -9.90
N ALA A 26 -26.51 -22.33 -10.71
CA ALA A 26 -26.31 -21.96 -12.09
C ALA A 26 -27.62 -22.24 -12.83
N ALA A 27 -28.33 -21.18 -13.23
CA ALA A 27 -29.47 -21.29 -14.15
C ALA A 27 -29.08 -22.20 -15.35
N PRO A 28 -30.01 -23.03 -15.86
CA PRO A 28 -29.71 -23.91 -16.99
C PRO A 28 -29.12 -23.10 -18.17
N PRO A 29 -28.22 -23.70 -18.98
CA PRO A 29 -27.70 -23.03 -20.17
C PRO A 29 -28.86 -22.65 -21.08
N ILE A 30 -28.92 -21.38 -21.47
CA ILE A 30 -30.07 -20.78 -22.19
C ILE A 30 -29.88 -20.88 -23.71
N VAL A 31 -28.79 -21.48 -24.19
CA VAL A 31 -28.45 -21.64 -25.61
C VAL A 31 -27.87 -23.03 -25.82
N ASP A 32 -28.30 -23.73 -26.88
CA ASP A 32 -27.91 -25.11 -27.19
C ASP A 32 -26.44 -25.25 -27.64
N ALA A 33 -26.03 -24.42 -28.60
CA ALA A 33 -24.66 -24.34 -29.12
C ALA A 33 -24.39 -22.92 -29.67
N VAL A 34 -23.14 -22.45 -29.62
CA VAL A 34 -22.74 -21.12 -30.11
C VAL A 34 -21.48 -21.22 -30.99
N ARG A 35 -21.66 -21.17 -32.30
CA ARG A 35 -20.56 -21.06 -33.27
C ARG A 35 -19.93 -19.68 -33.21
N VAL A 36 -18.60 -19.64 -33.30
CA VAL A 36 -17.81 -18.41 -33.34
C VAL A 36 -16.91 -18.46 -34.57
N ALA A 37 -17.05 -17.51 -35.48
CA ALA A 37 -16.18 -17.33 -36.64
C ALA A 37 -15.53 -15.95 -36.61
N VAL A 38 -14.33 -15.83 -37.18
CA VAL A 38 -13.66 -14.53 -37.38
C VAL A 38 -13.22 -14.43 -38.83
N ASP A 39 -13.56 -13.33 -39.50
CA ASP A 39 -13.20 -13.13 -40.91
C ASP A 39 -11.83 -12.46 -41.07
N ALA A 40 -11.43 -12.23 -42.33
CA ALA A 40 -10.13 -11.64 -42.68
C ALA A 40 -9.99 -10.18 -42.20
N ASP A 41 -11.10 -9.48 -42.01
CA ASP A 41 -11.14 -8.09 -41.55
C ASP A 41 -11.19 -7.98 -40.00
N GLY A 42 -11.16 -9.11 -39.28
CA GLY A 42 -11.17 -9.16 -37.82
C GLY A 42 -12.55 -9.08 -37.17
N ARG A 43 -13.64 -9.24 -37.94
CA ARG A 43 -15.00 -9.26 -37.42
C ARG A 43 -15.31 -10.59 -36.76
N VAL A 44 -15.90 -10.54 -35.57
CA VAL A 44 -16.33 -11.74 -34.85
C VAL A 44 -17.82 -12.00 -35.12
N THR A 45 -18.10 -13.16 -35.70
CA THR A 45 -19.46 -13.68 -35.93
C THR A 45 -19.82 -14.73 -34.87
N LEU A 46 -20.91 -14.52 -34.15
CA LEU A 46 -21.50 -15.44 -33.17
C LEU A 46 -22.84 -15.97 -33.69
N ALA A 47 -23.01 -17.28 -33.79
CA ALA A 47 -24.28 -17.88 -34.19
C ALA A 47 -24.74 -18.98 -33.23
N GLY A 48 -26.02 -19.03 -32.88
CA GLY A 48 -26.55 -20.06 -31.97
C GLY A 48 -28.07 -20.04 -31.84
N THR A 49 -28.60 -20.95 -31.02
CA THR A 49 -30.06 -21.12 -30.82
C THR A 49 -30.44 -21.07 -29.35
N ALA A 50 -31.29 -20.12 -28.96
CA ALA A 50 -31.80 -19.96 -27.60
C ALA A 50 -32.87 -21.01 -27.23
N ARG A 51 -32.83 -21.52 -26.00
CA ARG A 51 -33.78 -22.50 -25.44
C ARG A 51 -35.05 -21.84 -24.87
N ASP A 52 -36.10 -22.65 -24.69
CA ASP A 52 -37.29 -22.34 -23.87
C ASP A 52 -38.09 -21.09 -24.27
N GLY A 53 -38.44 -20.94 -25.55
CA GLY A 53 -39.30 -19.84 -26.02
C GLY A 53 -38.72 -18.43 -25.82
N MET A 54 -37.39 -18.34 -25.64
CA MET A 54 -36.63 -17.10 -25.57
C MET A 54 -36.17 -16.69 -26.97
N VAL A 55 -36.21 -15.39 -27.25
CA VAL A 55 -35.64 -14.79 -28.47
C VAL A 55 -34.45 -13.92 -28.10
N VAL A 56 -33.47 -13.82 -29.00
CA VAL A 56 -32.29 -12.98 -28.78
C VAL A 56 -32.63 -11.53 -29.16
N ASP A 57 -32.56 -10.63 -28.18
CA ASP A 57 -32.84 -9.18 -28.34
C ASP A 57 -31.58 -8.46 -28.83
N ALA A 58 -30.43 -8.81 -28.25
CA ALA A 58 -29.13 -8.29 -28.68
C ALA A 58 -27.98 -9.19 -28.22
N VAL A 59 -26.84 -9.10 -28.89
CA VAL A 59 -25.58 -9.70 -28.44
C VAL A 59 -24.58 -8.59 -28.18
N THR A 60 -23.98 -8.60 -26.99
CA THR A 60 -22.97 -7.63 -26.60
C THR A 60 -21.60 -8.32 -26.53
N LEU A 61 -20.68 -7.92 -27.40
CA LEU A 61 -19.26 -8.24 -27.30
C LEU A 61 -18.58 -7.19 -26.43
N GLN A 62 -17.94 -7.59 -25.33
CA GLN A 62 -17.29 -6.65 -24.40
C GLN A 62 -15.79 -6.90 -24.29
N VAL A 63 -14.96 -5.97 -24.74
CA VAL A 63 -13.50 -6.08 -24.61
C VAL A 63 -13.06 -5.85 -23.15
N ARG A 64 -12.38 -6.85 -22.59
CA ARG A 64 -11.85 -6.90 -21.23
C ARG A 64 -10.62 -5.99 -21.13
N GLY A 65 -10.68 -5.01 -20.22
CA GLY A 65 -9.62 -4.01 -20.03
C GLY A 65 -9.84 -2.71 -20.80
N GLY A 66 -10.42 -2.74 -22.00
CA GLY A 66 -10.57 -1.56 -22.88
C GLY A 66 -11.95 -0.90 -22.92
N GLY A 67 -13.02 -1.51 -22.38
CA GLY A 67 -14.33 -0.84 -22.24
C GLY A 67 -15.22 -0.87 -23.49
N ALA A 68 -14.67 -1.04 -24.70
CA ALA A 68 -15.46 -1.18 -25.93
C ALA A 68 -16.51 -2.29 -25.81
N LYS A 69 -17.77 -1.91 -26.06
CA LYS A 69 -18.93 -2.82 -26.12
C LYS A 69 -19.59 -2.65 -27.48
N VAL A 70 -19.65 -3.72 -28.25
CA VAL A 70 -20.43 -3.72 -29.49
C VAL A 70 -21.70 -4.48 -29.22
N LYS A 71 -22.81 -3.75 -29.16
CA LYS A 71 -24.15 -4.32 -29.00
C LYS A 71 -24.79 -4.40 -30.38
N VAL A 72 -24.98 -5.61 -30.89
CA VAL A 72 -25.65 -5.82 -32.18
C VAL A 72 -27.07 -6.32 -31.91
N PRO A 73 -28.11 -5.67 -32.47
CA PRO A 73 -29.48 -6.16 -32.41
C PRO A 73 -29.57 -7.52 -33.11
N ALA A 74 -30.22 -8.50 -32.49
CA ALA A 74 -30.52 -9.78 -33.14
C ALA A 74 -31.96 -9.79 -33.69
N SER A 75 -32.25 -10.67 -34.65
CA SER A 75 -33.47 -10.69 -35.48
C SER A 75 -34.80 -10.98 -34.75
N GLY A 76 -34.81 -11.03 -33.41
CA GLY A 76 -36.00 -11.36 -32.61
C GLY A 76 -36.45 -12.81 -32.75
N ARG A 77 -35.57 -13.70 -33.24
CA ARG A 77 -35.80 -15.15 -33.38
C ARG A 77 -35.00 -15.92 -32.32
N ALA A 78 -35.32 -17.20 -32.16
CA ALA A 78 -34.58 -18.12 -31.29
C ALA A 78 -33.16 -18.39 -31.83
N GLU A 79 -33.02 -18.46 -33.16
CA GLU A 79 -31.73 -18.47 -33.84
C GLU A 79 -31.18 -17.06 -34.02
N PHE A 80 -29.90 -16.87 -33.70
CA PHE A 80 -29.20 -15.62 -33.91
C PHE A 80 -27.90 -15.89 -34.68
N ALA A 81 -27.54 -14.94 -35.55
CA ALA A 81 -26.22 -14.80 -36.14
C ALA A 81 -25.86 -13.32 -36.05
N VAL A 82 -24.80 -13.00 -35.31
CA VAL A 82 -24.39 -11.64 -35.02
C VAL A 82 -22.93 -11.46 -35.39
N THR A 83 -22.67 -10.54 -36.30
CA THR A 83 -21.31 -10.13 -36.68
C THR A 83 -21.04 -8.75 -36.09
N ALA A 84 -19.87 -8.58 -35.48
CA ALA A 84 -19.44 -7.31 -34.92
C ALA A 84 -17.96 -7.03 -35.23
N ASP A 85 -17.68 -5.79 -35.63
CA ASP A 85 -16.32 -5.25 -35.74
C ASP A 85 -15.71 -5.13 -34.34
N VAL A 86 -14.57 -5.78 -34.09
CA VAL A 86 -13.84 -5.62 -32.84
C VAL A 86 -12.85 -4.47 -33.02
N PRO A 87 -12.96 -3.37 -32.24
CA PRO A 87 -12.16 -2.17 -32.48
C PRO A 87 -10.66 -2.45 -32.42
N ASP A 88 -9.95 -2.03 -33.45
CA ASP A 88 -8.53 -2.30 -33.69
C ASP A 88 -7.65 -1.37 -32.83
N ARG A 89 -7.53 -1.65 -31.53
CA ARG A 89 -6.57 -0.94 -30.67
C ARG A 89 -5.21 -1.63 -30.74
N ALA A 90 -4.34 -1.06 -31.58
CA ALA A 90 -2.89 -1.28 -31.76
C ALA A 90 -2.42 -2.69 -32.21
N PRO A 91 -1.53 -2.78 -33.22
CA PRO A 91 -1.09 -4.04 -33.84
C PRO A 91 -0.19 -4.94 -32.96
N THR A 92 0.09 -4.58 -31.70
CA THR A 92 1.03 -5.31 -30.82
C THR A 92 0.40 -5.88 -29.54
N SER A 93 -0.91 -5.77 -29.33
CA SER A 93 -1.56 -6.17 -28.06
C SER A 93 -2.62 -7.28 -28.24
N SER A 94 -2.86 -8.06 -27.19
CA SER A 94 -3.81 -9.20 -27.19
C SER A 94 -5.00 -8.93 -26.27
N HIS A 95 -6.22 -8.96 -26.80
CA HIS A 95 -7.43 -8.47 -26.12
C HIS A 95 -8.42 -9.61 -25.82
N SER A 96 -8.83 -9.78 -24.56
CA SER A 96 -9.95 -10.67 -24.22
C SER A 96 -11.29 -9.96 -24.47
N ILE A 97 -12.32 -10.66 -24.91
CA ILE A 97 -13.65 -10.20 -25.28
C ILE A 97 -14.66 -11.11 -24.56
N ASP A 98 -15.32 -10.60 -23.53
CA ASP A 98 -16.39 -11.32 -22.84
C ASP A 98 -17.68 -11.21 -23.68
N VAL A 99 -18.35 -12.35 -23.94
CA VAL A 99 -19.60 -12.38 -24.71
C VAL A 99 -20.81 -12.36 -23.77
N GLN A 100 -21.71 -11.41 -23.97
CA GLN A 100 -22.99 -11.35 -23.25
C GLN A 100 -24.16 -11.46 -24.23
N LEU A 101 -25.15 -12.28 -23.89
CA LEU A 101 -26.41 -12.35 -24.64
C LEU A 101 -27.51 -11.62 -23.87
N HIS A 102 -28.26 -10.78 -24.57
CA HIS A 102 -29.50 -10.19 -24.10
C HIS A 102 -30.67 -10.96 -24.70
N LEU A 103 -31.47 -11.57 -23.82
CA LEU A 103 -32.59 -12.43 -24.19
C LEU A 103 -33.91 -11.81 -23.74
N LYS A 104 -34.98 -12.06 -24.50
CA LYS A 104 -36.34 -11.63 -24.18
C LYS A 104 -37.28 -12.84 -24.25
N SER A 105 -38.13 -13.02 -23.23
CA SER A 105 -39.16 -14.06 -23.27
C SER A 105 -40.36 -13.64 -24.14
N ALA A 106 -41.19 -14.60 -24.57
CA ALA A 106 -42.46 -14.33 -25.25
C ALA A 106 -43.40 -13.37 -24.48
N ALA A 107 -43.25 -13.26 -23.16
CA ALA A 107 -43.99 -12.34 -22.28
C ALA A 107 -43.32 -10.97 -22.07
N GLY A 108 -42.27 -10.64 -22.84
CA GLY A 108 -41.63 -9.32 -22.82
C GLY A 108 -40.59 -9.08 -21.71
N LYS A 109 -40.33 -10.07 -20.85
CA LYS A 109 -39.35 -9.93 -19.75
C LYS A 109 -37.92 -9.99 -20.30
N LYS A 110 -37.18 -8.89 -20.20
CA LYS A 110 -35.76 -8.82 -20.58
C LYS A 110 -34.89 -9.48 -19.52
N VAL A 111 -33.99 -10.36 -19.95
CA VAL A 111 -33.00 -11.01 -19.08
C VAL A 111 -31.64 -10.90 -19.75
N THR A 112 -30.70 -10.19 -19.10
CA THR A 112 -29.31 -10.14 -19.55
C THR A 112 -28.52 -11.24 -18.86
N ARG A 113 -27.89 -12.13 -19.64
CA ARG A 113 -27.07 -13.22 -19.10
C ARG A 113 -25.76 -13.30 -19.86
N ARG A 114 -24.66 -13.40 -19.12
CA ARG A 114 -23.38 -13.80 -19.71
C ARG A 114 -23.48 -15.25 -20.16
N LEU A 115 -22.92 -15.57 -21.32
CA LEU A 115 -22.95 -16.94 -21.81
C LEU A 115 -22.15 -17.84 -20.85
N THR A 116 -22.79 -18.88 -20.31
CA THR A 116 -22.16 -19.84 -19.39
C THR A 116 -22.01 -21.20 -20.06
N ALA A 117 -20.85 -21.82 -19.92
CA ALA A 117 -20.65 -23.20 -20.38
C ALA A 117 -21.30 -24.18 -19.39
N GLY A 118 -22.24 -25.02 -19.86
CA GLY A 118 -22.99 -25.97 -19.03
C GLY A 118 -22.14 -27.10 -18.42
N PRO A 119 -22.66 -27.88 -17.43
CA PRO A 119 -21.88 -28.93 -16.75
C PRO A 119 -21.78 -30.27 -17.50
N GLY A 120 -22.60 -30.51 -18.53
CA GLY A 120 -22.86 -31.86 -19.07
C GLY A 120 -22.08 -32.28 -20.31
N ASP A 121 -21.61 -31.36 -21.15
CA ASP A 121 -20.83 -31.70 -22.34
C ASP A 121 -19.99 -30.48 -22.77
N ARG A 122 -18.90 -30.25 -22.03
CA ARG A 122 -18.15 -28.98 -22.03
C ARG A 122 -17.29 -28.75 -23.29
N SER A 123 -17.43 -29.59 -24.32
CA SER A 123 -16.85 -29.45 -25.66
C SER A 123 -17.87 -29.05 -26.73
N ALA A 124 -19.18 -29.10 -26.46
CA ALA A 124 -20.21 -28.99 -27.50
C ALA A 124 -20.57 -27.56 -27.93
N ILE A 125 -19.99 -26.51 -27.33
CA ILE A 125 -20.43 -25.14 -27.62
C ILE A 125 -19.82 -24.57 -28.91
N VAL A 126 -18.64 -24.99 -29.39
CA VAL A 126 -18.02 -24.42 -30.60
C VAL A 126 -17.58 -25.55 -31.55
N SER A 127 -18.34 -25.79 -32.62
CA SER A 127 -18.08 -26.90 -33.55
C SER A 127 -17.06 -26.60 -34.65
N GLU A 128 -16.73 -25.34 -34.94
CA GLU A 128 -15.77 -24.96 -36.00
C GLU A 128 -15.19 -23.57 -35.70
N ILE A 129 -13.86 -23.44 -35.79
CA ILE A 129 -13.15 -22.14 -35.83
C ILE A 129 -12.42 -22.14 -37.17
N GLY A 130 -12.78 -21.24 -38.08
CA GLY A 130 -11.98 -20.99 -39.27
C GLY A 130 -10.66 -20.32 -38.85
N GLU A 131 -9.53 -20.99 -39.09
CA GLU A 131 -8.22 -20.36 -38.94
C GLU A 131 -7.98 -19.42 -40.13
N THR A 132 -8.10 -18.10 -39.93
CA THR A 132 -7.47 -17.12 -40.82
C THR A 132 -6.02 -16.94 -40.38
N ARG A 133 -5.08 -17.04 -41.33
CA ARG A 133 -3.62 -17.16 -41.10
C ARG A 133 -2.96 -15.95 -40.40
N GLU A 134 -3.65 -14.84 -40.15
CA GLU A 134 -3.01 -13.57 -39.73
C GLU A 134 -3.29 -13.13 -38.29
N ARG A 135 -4.36 -13.59 -37.62
CA ARG A 135 -4.65 -13.24 -36.20
C ARG A 135 -5.28 -14.42 -35.44
N PRO A 136 -4.54 -15.12 -34.55
CA PRO A 136 -5.13 -16.22 -33.82
C PRO A 136 -6.24 -15.77 -32.87
N VAL A 137 -7.31 -16.57 -32.77
CA VAL A 137 -8.48 -16.33 -31.92
C VAL A 137 -8.64 -17.52 -30.98
N TRP A 138 -8.90 -17.28 -29.70
CA TRP A 138 -9.06 -18.36 -28.73
C TRP A 138 -10.07 -18.04 -27.65
N TRP A 139 -10.85 -19.02 -27.22
CA TRP A 139 -11.87 -18.84 -26.18
C TRP A 139 -11.53 -19.63 -24.90
N TYR A 140 -12.02 -19.16 -23.75
CA TYR A 140 -11.92 -19.83 -22.45
C TYR A 140 -13.09 -19.50 -21.54
N ALA A 141 -13.38 -20.40 -20.59
CA ALA A 141 -14.33 -20.13 -19.53
C ALA A 141 -13.61 -19.44 -18.37
N THR A 142 -14.13 -18.31 -17.91
CA THR A 142 -13.63 -17.63 -16.72
C THR A 142 -13.87 -18.47 -15.46
N ARG A 143 -13.21 -18.13 -14.34
CA ARG A 143 -13.43 -18.80 -13.04
C ARG A 143 -14.89 -18.81 -12.58
N ASP A 144 -15.68 -17.86 -13.06
CA ASP A 144 -17.10 -17.69 -12.75
C ASP A 144 -18.01 -18.38 -13.78
N GLY A 145 -17.45 -19.15 -14.73
CA GLY A 145 -18.18 -19.97 -15.71
C GLY A 145 -18.54 -19.26 -17.04
N TYR A 146 -18.18 -17.99 -17.20
CA TYR A 146 -18.51 -17.19 -18.39
C TYR A 146 -17.59 -17.46 -19.59
N LEU A 147 -18.13 -17.47 -20.81
CA LEU A 147 -17.37 -17.56 -22.06
C LEU A 147 -16.67 -16.23 -22.39
N SER A 148 -15.37 -16.29 -22.66
CA SER A 148 -14.51 -15.16 -23.08
C SER A 148 -13.73 -15.57 -24.34
N ILE A 149 -13.71 -14.72 -25.37
CA ILE A 149 -13.01 -14.88 -26.65
C ILE A 149 -11.85 -13.90 -26.70
N ARG A 150 -10.62 -14.32 -26.96
CA ARG A 150 -9.45 -13.45 -27.03
C ARG A 150 -8.90 -13.45 -28.44
N VAL A 151 -8.58 -12.26 -28.94
CA VAL A 151 -8.01 -12.01 -30.28
C VAL A 151 -6.67 -11.32 -30.08
N GLY A 152 -5.60 -11.80 -30.73
CA GLY A 152 -4.29 -11.13 -30.62
C GLY A 152 -3.12 -11.85 -31.28
N VAL A 153 -1.98 -11.17 -31.33
CA VAL A 153 -0.80 -11.53 -32.14
C VAL A 153 0.03 -12.69 -31.54
N GLN A 154 0.08 -12.83 -30.21
CA GLN A 154 0.80 -13.92 -29.53
C GLN A 154 0.13 -14.37 -28.22
N ARG A 155 0.36 -15.63 -27.85
CA ARG A 155 -0.04 -16.20 -26.56
C ARG A 155 0.93 -15.72 -25.48
N ILE A 156 0.47 -14.99 -24.45
CA ILE A 156 1.32 -14.67 -23.28
C ILE A 156 1.47 -15.95 -22.44
N PRO A 157 2.67 -16.54 -22.37
CA PRO A 157 2.84 -17.75 -21.61
C PRO A 157 2.92 -17.42 -20.11
N LYS A 158 2.31 -18.26 -19.29
CA LYS A 158 2.28 -18.07 -17.83
C LYS A 158 2.69 -19.36 -17.14
N ILE A 159 3.60 -19.25 -16.18
CA ILE A 159 3.99 -20.35 -15.31
C ILE A 159 3.83 -19.98 -13.83
N LEU A 160 3.29 -20.90 -13.05
CA LEU A 160 3.15 -20.80 -11.60
C LEU A 160 3.61 -22.11 -10.97
N THR A 161 4.17 -22.02 -9.77
CA THR A 161 4.57 -23.19 -8.98
C THR A 161 3.83 -23.18 -7.65
N LYS A 162 3.50 -24.35 -7.14
CA LYS A 162 2.92 -24.50 -5.80
C LYS A 162 3.49 -25.74 -5.12
N VAL A 163 4.37 -25.51 -4.14
CA VAL A 163 5.01 -26.61 -3.40
C VAL A 163 4.00 -27.28 -2.47
N THR A 164 3.85 -28.59 -2.61
CA THR A 164 2.93 -29.43 -1.84
C THR A 164 3.66 -30.21 -0.74
N ALA A 165 4.90 -30.62 -0.99
CA ALA A 165 5.75 -31.29 0.00
C ALA A 165 7.23 -30.90 -0.14
N VAL A 166 7.94 -30.89 0.98
CA VAL A 166 9.40 -30.73 1.03
C VAL A 166 9.95 -31.71 2.06
N ARG A 167 10.98 -32.47 1.69
CA ARG A 167 11.69 -33.43 2.55
C ARG A 167 13.19 -33.13 2.46
N GLY A 168 13.86 -33.00 3.60
CA GLY A 168 15.31 -32.78 3.64
C GLY A 168 16.09 -34.07 3.94
N SER A 169 17.25 -34.22 3.32
CA SER A 169 18.30 -35.17 3.69
C SER A 169 19.49 -34.43 4.32
N ALA A 170 20.61 -35.12 4.58
CA ALA A 170 21.83 -34.49 5.12
C ALA A 170 22.56 -33.62 4.08
N HIS A 171 22.48 -33.99 2.79
CA HIS A 171 23.25 -33.39 1.70
C HIS A 171 22.37 -32.72 0.64
N GLY A 172 21.04 -32.83 0.75
CA GLY A 172 20.11 -32.30 -0.23
C GLY A 172 18.68 -32.18 0.27
N PHE A 173 17.77 -31.78 -0.60
CA PHE A 173 16.34 -31.88 -0.33
C PHE A 173 15.58 -32.30 -1.58
N ALA A 174 14.45 -32.97 -1.37
CA ALA A 174 13.48 -33.30 -2.40
C ALA A 174 12.20 -32.51 -2.18
N PHE A 175 11.52 -32.14 -3.25
CA PHE A 175 10.23 -31.47 -3.21
C PHE A 175 9.25 -32.09 -4.20
N GLU A 176 7.97 -31.93 -3.87
CA GLU A 176 6.85 -32.19 -4.76
C GLU A 176 6.10 -30.86 -4.92
N ALA A 177 5.74 -30.50 -6.15
CA ALA A 177 5.01 -29.27 -6.46
C ALA A 177 4.09 -29.44 -7.66
N ASP A 178 3.12 -28.54 -7.78
CA ASP A 178 2.32 -28.40 -8.99
C ASP A 178 2.95 -27.29 -9.85
N LEU A 179 3.33 -27.61 -11.09
CA LEU A 179 3.67 -26.65 -12.14
C LEU A 179 2.43 -26.37 -12.97
N ILE A 180 1.92 -25.16 -12.90
CA ILE A 180 0.76 -24.72 -13.66
C ILE A 180 1.27 -23.89 -14.82
N THR A 181 1.13 -24.39 -16.05
CA THR A 181 1.49 -23.68 -17.27
C THR A 181 0.24 -23.23 -18.03
N MET A 182 0.37 -22.18 -18.82
CA MET A 182 -0.63 -21.74 -19.77
C MET A 182 0.11 -21.30 -21.03
N HIS A 183 -0.19 -21.94 -22.16
CA HIS A 183 0.49 -21.70 -23.44
C HIS A 183 2.02 -21.89 -23.41
N ALA A 184 2.53 -22.77 -22.55
CA ALA A 184 3.92 -23.23 -22.55
C ALA A 184 3.93 -24.74 -22.27
N ASP A 185 4.84 -25.47 -22.92
CA ASP A 185 4.98 -26.91 -22.68
C ASP A 185 5.74 -27.16 -21.38
N GLY A 186 5.01 -27.55 -20.33
CA GLY A 186 5.59 -27.86 -19.04
C GLY A 186 6.39 -29.15 -18.99
N ARG A 187 6.38 -30.00 -20.05
CA ARG A 187 7.09 -31.29 -20.08
C ARG A 187 8.60 -31.16 -20.05
N ASN A 188 9.12 -30.08 -20.63
CA ASN A 188 10.55 -29.77 -20.65
C ASN A 188 10.96 -28.87 -19.47
N ALA A 189 10.15 -28.85 -18.40
CA ALA A 189 10.49 -28.03 -17.25
C ALA A 189 11.79 -28.53 -16.60
N GLU A 190 12.71 -27.60 -16.35
CA GLU A 190 13.96 -27.87 -15.66
C GLU A 190 14.00 -27.11 -14.34
N LEU A 191 14.83 -27.60 -13.42
CA LEU A 191 15.09 -26.91 -12.17
C LEU A 191 16.36 -26.08 -12.32
N GLU A 192 16.25 -24.76 -12.22
CA GLU A 192 17.38 -23.86 -12.27
C GLU A 192 17.77 -23.40 -10.86
N VAL A 193 19.07 -23.53 -10.56
CA VAL A 193 19.70 -23.01 -9.36
C VAL A 193 20.58 -21.83 -9.75
N THR A 194 20.34 -20.68 -9.13
CA THR A 194 21.07 -19.44 -9.40
C THR A 194 21.67 -18.88 -8.12
N VAL A 195 22.87 -18.30 -8.22
CA VAL A 195 23.52 -17.61 -7.09
C VAL A 195 23.49 -16.10 -7.36
N ARG A 196 22.85 -15.34 -6.47
CA ARG A 196 22.59 -13.90 -6.69
C ARG A 196 23.87 -13.08 -6.80
N ALA A 197 23.94 -12.18 -7.78
CA ALA A 197 25.10 -11.32 -8.03
C ALA A 197 26.36 -12.08 -8.49
N THR A 198 26.15 -13.22 -9.15
CA THR A 198 27.14 -13.94 -9.95
C THR A 198 26.49 -14.40 -11.25
N GLU A 199 27.28 -14.84 -12.22
CA GLU A 199 26.79 -15.45 -13.47
C GLU A 199 26.44 -16.95 -13.30
N PHE A 200 26.59 -17.50 -12.09
CA PHE A 200 26.34 -18.91 -11.86
C PHE A 200 24.84 -19.26 -11.97
N ALA A 201 24.53 -20.05 -12.99
CA ALA A 201 23.25 -20.71 -13.20
C ALA A 201 23.50 -22.17 -13.58
N HIS A 202 22.88 -23.10 -12.85
CA HIS A 202 23.01 -24.52 -13.10
C HIS A 202 21.62 -25.16 -13.22
N ARG A 203 21.38 -25.89 -14.30
CA ARG A 203 20.12 -26.58 -14.56
C ARG A 203 20.22 -28.05 -14.16
N LEU A 204 19.21 -28.52 -13.45
CA LEU A 204 19.07 -29.87 -12.95
C LEU A 204 17.80 -30.50 -13.55
N PRO A 205 17.81 -31.81 -13.81
CA PRO A 205 16.64 -32.52 -14.32
C PRO A 205 15.50 -32.45 -13.30
N LEU A 206 14.27 -32.30 -13.80
CA LEU A 206 13.05 -32.29 -13.02
C LEU A 206 12.15 -33.43 -13.51
N GLN A 207 11.61 -34.22 -12.59
CA GLN A 207 10.61 -35.22 -12.95
C GLN A 207 9.28 -34.51 -13.19
N VAL A 208 8.80 -34.54 -14.43
CA VAL A 208 7.52 -33.94 -14.82
C VAL A 208 6.53 -35.05 -15.15
N GLY A 209 5.47 -35.15 -14.35
CA GLY A 209 4.37 -36.07 -14.64
C GLY A 209 3.43 -35.54 -15.72
N ALA A 210 2.53 -36.42 -16.16
CA ALA A 210 1.54 -36.07 -17.17
C ALA A 210 0.71 -34.84 -16.74
N GLY A 211 0.65 -33.85 -17.62
CA GLY A 211 -0.11 -32.62 -17.40
C GLY A 211 -1.61 -32.89 -17.40
N THR A 212 -2.30 -32.52 -16.33
CA THR A 212 -3.77 -32.51 -16.30
C THR A 212 -4.24 -31.15 -16.76
N ARG A 213 -4.87 -31.10 -17.94
CA ARG A 213 -5.44 -29.87 -18.48
C ARG A 213 -6.72 -29.52 -17.74
N ASP A 214 -6.78 -28.33 -17.17
CA ASP A 214 -8.03 -27.75 -16.70
C ASP A 214 -8.90 -27.44 -17.94
N PRO A 215 -10.05 -28.11 -18.08
CA PRO A 215 -10.90 -27.95 -19.26
C PRO A 215 -11.49 -26.54 -19.38
N LEU A 216 -11.50 -25.73 -18.31
CA LEU A 216 -12.06 -24.38 -18.29
C LEU A 216 -11.02 -23.31 -18.58
N SER A 217 -9.90 -23.36 -17.86
CA SER A 217 -8.86 -22.31 -17.90
C SER A 217 -7.77 -22.57 -18.95
N ARG A 218 -7.75 -23.77 -19.56
CA ARG A 218 -6.65 -24.29 -20.40
C ARG A 218 -5.30 -24.31 -19.68
N GLU A 219 -5.24 -24.03 -18.37
CA GLU A 219 -4.05 -24.21 -17.55
C GLU A 219 -3.75 -25.72 -17.50
N ILE A 220 -2.49 -26.10 -17.74
CA ILE A 220 -2.05 -27.48 -17.61
C ILE A 220 -1.30 -27.58 -16.30
N THR A 221 -1.79 -28.44 -15.41
CA THR A 221 -1.13 -28.72 -14.14
C THR A 221 -0.29 -29.98 -14.28
N HIS A 222 1.02 -29.81 -14.26
CA HIS A 222 2.00 -30.89 -14.23
C HIS A 222 2.43 -31.14 -12.78
N PRO A 223 2.24 -32.35 -12.23
CA PRO A 223 2.90 -32.70 -10.99
C PRO A 223 4.41 -32.78 -11.26
N ILE A 224 5.20 -32.01 -10.53
CA ILE A 224 6.66 -31.99 -10.64
C ILE A 224 7.32 -32.47 -9.36
N ALA A 225 8.39 -33.23 -9.50
CA ALA A 225 9.25 -33.63 -8.40
C ALA A 225 10.71 -33.36 -8.75
N GLY A 226 11.45 -32.78 -7.81
CA GLY A 226 12.85 -32.45 -8.00
C GLY A 226 13.64 -32.68 -6.73
N ALA A 227 14.94 -32.87 -6.90
CA ALA A 227 15.88 -32.95 -5.80
C ALA A 227 17.09 -32.06 -6.09
N ILE A 228 17.65 -31.46 -5.04
CA ILE A 228 18.88 -30.69 -5.10
C ILE A 228 19.88 -31.34 -4.17
N ASP A 229 21.04 -31.70 -4.71
CA ASP A 229 22.22 -32.13 -3.95
C ASP A 229 23.26 -31.00 -3.93
N VAL A 230 23.66 -30.61 -2.72
CA VAL A 230 24.64 -29.53 -2.53
C VAL A 230 26.01 -29.94 -3.03
N THR A 231 26.38 -31.21 -2.91
CA THR A 231 27.68 -31.73 -3.35
C THR A 231 27.83 -31.60 -4.85
N ALA A 232 26.75 -31.89 -5.60
CA ALA A 232 26.71 -31.74 -7.05
C ALA A 232 26.82 -30.26 -7.48
N LEU A 233 26.14 -29.34 -6.78
CA LEU A 233 26.24 -27.91 -7.07
C LEU A 233 27.66 -27.35 -6.82
N VAL A 234 28.33 -27.81 -5.76
CA VAL A 234 29.72 -27.44 -5.49
C VAL A 234 30.65 -27.98 -6.58
N ALA A 235 30.50 -29.24 -6.96
CA ALA A 235 31.26 -29.84 -8.07
C ALA A 235 31.03 -29.13 -9.41
N ALA A 236 29.84 -28.55 -9.62
CA ALA A 236 29.49 -27.77 -10.80
C ALA A 236 30.08 -26.34 -10.81
N GLY A 237 30.95 -25.99 -9.84
CA GLY A 237 31.61 -24.68 -9.79
C GLY A 237 30.79 -23.58 -9.12
N MET A 238 29.85 -23.92 -8.24
CA MET A 238 29.11 -22.92 -7.46
C MET A 238 30.11 -22.00 -6.71
N PRO A 239 30.10 -20.67 -6.96
CA PRO A 239 31.10 -19.74 -6.43
C PRO A 239 31.29 -19.88 -4.93
N ALA A 240 32.49 -19.65 -4.38
CA ALA A 240 32.80 -19.87 -2.95
C ALA A 240 32.26 -18.79 -1.98
N ASN A 241 31.64 -17.73 -2.49
CA ASN A 241 31.19 -16.57 -1.71
C ASN A 241 29.84 -16.76 -0.95
N GLU A 242 29.64 -15.97 0.10
CA GLU A 242 28.39 -16.00 0.86
C GLU A 242 27.27 -15.26 0.15
N GLN A 243 26.36 -16.00 -0.48
CA GLN A 243 25.27 -15.44 -1.25
C GLN A 243 23.96 -16.21 -1.07
N SER A 244 22.89 -15.64 -1.61
CA SER A 244 21.59 -16.31 -1.65
C SER A 244 21.51 -17.19 -2.89
N VAL A 245 21.15 -18.45 -2.67
CA VAL A 245 20.84 -19.42 -3.72
C VAL A 245 19.33 -19.40 -3.94
N ASP A 246 18.92 -18.97 -5.13
CA ASP A 246 17.53 -18.97 -5.56
C ASP A 246 17.24 -20.19 -6.44
N ILE A 247 16.07 -20.79 -6.22
CA ILE A 247 15.63 -21.98 -6.94
C ILE A 247 14.37 -21.65 -7.72
N ALA A 248 14.40 -21.92 -9.02
CA ALA A 248 13.31 -21.67 -9.93
C ALA A 248 13.07 -22.86 -10.85
N VAL A 249 11.83 -22.99 -11.30
CA VAL A 249 11.48 -23.84 -12.43
C VAL A 249 11.60 -22.97 -13.69
N VAL A 250 12.30 -23.48 -14.70
CA VAL A 250 12.39 -22.87 -16.02
C VAL A 250 11.65 -23.74 -17.01
N VAL A 251 10.89 -23.10 -17.89
CA VAL A 251 10.14 -23.75 -18.97
C VAL A 251 10.40 -22.96 -20.24
N ASP A 252 10.68 -23.63 -21.34
CA ASP A 252 10.85 -22.94 -22.62
C ASP A 252 9.50 -22.41 -23.12
N GLY A 253 9.46 -21.12 -23.45
CA GLY A 253 8.32 -20.51 -24.13
C GLY A 253 8.19 -21.04 -25.57
N ASN A 254 6.99 -20.94 -26.15
CA ASN A 254 6.78 -21.39 -27.54
C ASN A 254 7.58 -20.56 -28.57
N ASP A 255 8.05 -19.38 -28.18
CA ASP A 255 8.90 -18.45 -28.94
C ASP A 255 10.41 -18.67 -28.67
N GLY A 256 10.76 -19.68 -27.87
CA GLY A 256 12.14 -19.93 -27.42
C GLY A 256 12.58 -19.08 -26.23
N THR A 257 11.75 -18.15 -25.73
CA THR A 257 12.07 -17.33 -24.56
C THR A 257 11.90 -18.15 -23.27
N PRO A 258 12.94 -18.32 -22.42
CA PRO A 258 12.83 -19.11 -21.20
C PRO A 258 11.98 -18.39 -20.14
N LEU A 259 10.95 -19.09 -19.63
CA LEU A 259 10.06 -18.62 -18.59
C LEU A 259 10.53 -19.13 -17.23
N ARG A 260 10.79 -18.21 -16.30
CA ARG A 260 11.38 -18.55 -14.99
C ARG A 260 10.43 -18.26 -13.83
N ARG A 261 10.24 -19.23 -12.94
CA ARG A 261 9.40 -19.08 -11.73
C ARG A 261 9.99 -19.75 -10.49
N GLY A 262 10.25 -18.95 -9.45
CA GLY A 262 10.68 -19.46 -8.14
C GLY A 262 9.69 -20.45 -7.52
N LEU A 263 10.17 -21.38 -6.69
CA LEU A 263 9.34 -22.38 -5.99
C LEU A 263 8.54 -21.77 -4.83
N ALA A 264 7.26 -21.44 -5.05
CA ALA A 264 6.44 -20.80 -4.02
C ALA A 264 5.98 -21.80 -2.94
N VAL A 265 6.36 -21.54 -1.68
CA VAL A 265 6.05 -22.41 -0.54
C VAL A 265 4.94 -21.82 0.34
N PRO A 266 3.87 -22.57 0.65
CA PRO A 266 2.88 -22.15 1.63
C PRO A 266 3.51 -21.93 3.01
N GLY A 267 3.33 -20.75 3.62
CA GLY A 267 4.01 -20.37 4.88
C GLY A 267 3.62 -21.20 6.12
N ASP A 268 2.60 -22.05 6.03
CA ASP A 268 2.18 -22.99 7.06
C ASP A 268 2.53 -24.45 6.75
N LEU A 269 3.22 -24.71 5.64
CA LEU A 269 3.67 -26.04 5.26
C LEU A 269 4.58 -26.63 6.37
N ARG A 270 4.13 -27.73 6.97
CA ARG A 270 4.86 -28.40 8.07
C ARG A 270 6.24 -28.90 7.63
N GLY A 271 6.36 -29.37 6.38
CA GLY A 271 7.61 -29.85 5.79
C GLY A 271 8.71 -28.79 5.82
N PHE A 272 8.43 -27.60 5.31
CA PHE A 272 9.38 -26.48 5.32
C PHE A 272 9.84 -26.09 6.75
N ARG A 273 8.94 -26.11 7.74
CA ARG A 273 9.30 -25.79 9.14
C ARG A 273 10.24 -26.80 9.79
N ARG A 274 10.28 -28.03 9.28
CA ARG A 274 11.14 -29.12 9.76
C ARG A 274 12.41 -29.29 8.92
N LEU A 275 12.53 -28.54 7.82
CA LEU A 275 13.70 -28.57 6.95
C LEU A 275 14.94 -28.14 7.74
N LYS A 276 15.95 -28.99 7.72
CA LYS A 276 17.25 -28.70 8.36
C LYS A 276 18.14 -27.98 7.34
N PRO A 277 19.06 -27.11 7.78
CA PRO A 277 20.17 -26.66 6.94
C PRO A 277 20.91 -27.85 6.34
N LEU A 278 21.30 -27.71 5.08
CA LEU A 278 22.09 -28.70 4.35
C LEU A 278 23.57 -28.40 4.60
N THR A 279 24.37 -29.46 4.74
CA THR A 279 25.81 -29.31 5.03
C THR A 279 26.63 -30.10 4.02
N GLY A 280 27.53 -29.40 3.33
CA GLY A 280 28.59 -30.00 2.50
C GLY A 280 29.95 -29.64 3.11
N SER A 281 30.92 -30.54 3.03
CA SER A 281 32.29 -30.26 3.48
C SER A 281 33.25 -30.48 2.34
N ASP A 282 34.24 -29.60 2.21
CA ASP A 282 35.35 -29.68 1.25
C ASP A 282 36.67 -29.58 2.03
N GLU A 283 37.83 -29.53 1.37
CA GLU A 283 39.14 -29.32 2.03
C GLU A 283 39.15 -28.00 2.83
N GLY A 284 39.25 -28.10 4.16
CA GLY A 284 39.32 -26.96 5.10
C GLY A 284 37.99 -26.35 5.56
N PHE A 285 36.94 -26.33 4.73
CA PHE A 285 35.69 -25.60 5.01
C PHE A 285 34.44 -26.49 5.12
N THR A 286 33.42 -25.99 5.82
CA THR A 286 32.06 -26.52 5.87
C THR A 286 31.09 -25.48 5.33
N GLN A 287 30.39 -25.85 4.26
CA GLN A 287 29.33 -25.05 3.66
C GLN A 287 27.99 -25.42 4.29
N VAL A 288 27.21 -24.43 4.69
CA VAL A 288 25.88 -24.60 5.27
C VAL A 288 24.86 -23.82 4.46
N LEU A 289 23.88 -24.51 3.86
CA LEU A 289 22.75 -23.87 3.18
C LEU A 289 21.55 -23.80 4.11
N VAL A 290 21.22 -22.60 4.58
CA VAL A 290 20.10 -22.36 5.50
C VAL A 290 18.84 -21.98 4.71
N PRO A 291 17.74 -22.77 4.79
CA PRO A 291 16.53 -22.48 4.04
C PRO A 291 15.79 -21.25 4.59
N PHE A 292 15.34 -20.37 3.70
CA PHE A 292 14.46 -19.24 4.00
C PHE A 292 13.41 -19.03 2.90
N LEU A 293 12.42 -18.17 3.17
CA LEU A 293 11.41 -17.78 2.17
C LEU A 293 11.61 -16.32 1.77
N THR A 294 11.59 -16.04 0.47
CA THR A 294 11.68 -14.67 -0.04
C THR A 294 10.50 -13.82 0.41
N PHE A 295 10.73 -12.52 0.55
CA PHE A 295 9.82 -11.60 1.22
C PHE A 295 8.46 -11.44 0.51
N LYS A 296 8.48 -11.18 -0.82
CA LYS A 296 7.27 -10.93 -1.63
C LYS A 296 6.59 -12.22 -2.08
N SER A 297 7.34 -13.10 -2.74
CA SER A 297 6.79 -14.27 -3.44
C SER A 297 6.76 -15.54 -2.60
N LYS A 298 7.38 -15.53 -1.41
CA LYS A 298 7.55 -16.71 -0.54
C LYS A 298 8.19 -17.88 -1.28
N ASN A 299 9.14 -17.57 -2.16
CA ASN A 299 9.91 -18.58 -2.87
C ASN A 299 10.89 -19.22 -1.90
N LEU A 300 11.11 -20.53 -2.04
CA LEU A 300 12.18 -21.23 -1.34
C LEU A 300 13.53 -20.77 -1.88
N SER A 301 14.37 -20.26 -0.98
CA SER A 301 15.76 -19.88 -1.25
C SER A 301 16.65 -20.34 -0.10
N PHE A 302 17.96 -20.37 -0.31
CA PHE A 302 18.93 -20.76 0.71
C PHE A 302 19.96 -19.65 0.92
N ALA A 303 20.25 -19.35 2.18
CA ALA A 303 21.37 -18.50 2.54
C ALA A 303 22.59 -19.40 2.69
N ARG A 304 23.65 -19.15 1.92
CA ARG A 304 24.91 -19.88 2.03
C ARG A 304 25.78 -19.28 3.11
N GLU A 305 26.29 -20.12 3.98
CA GLU A 305 27.14 -19.76 5.11
C GLU A 305 28.41 -20.62 5.06
N LEU A 306 29.58 -19.97 5.09
CA LEU A 306 30.87 -20.67 5.04
C LEU A 306 31.54 -20.64 6.41
N PHE A 307 31.96 -21.81 6.89
CA PHE A 307 32.67 -21.94 8.16
C PHE A 307 33.97 -22.72 7.95
N THR A 308 35.01 -22.44 8.72
CA THR A 308 36.07 -23.44 8.89
C THR A 308 35.49 -24.68 9.57
N ARG A 309 36.03 -25.87 9.28
CA ARG A 309 35.55 -27.13 9.89
C ARG A 309 35.49 -27.04 11.42
N ASP A 310 36.49 -26.40 12.03
CA ASP A 310 36.55 -26.21 13.48
C ASP A 310 35.52 -25.22 14.01
N ALA A 311 35.29 -24.10 13.32
CA ALA A 311 34.24 -23.15 13.69
C ALA A 311 32.86 -23.79 13.63
N HIS A 312 32.55 -24.56 12.59
CA HIS A 312 31.26 -25.26 12.47
C HIS A 312 31.08 -26.34 13.56
N ARG A 313 32.15 -27.09 13.86
CA ARG A 313 32.16 -28.06 14.98
C ARG A 313 31.91 -27.35 16.31
N TYR A 314 32.52 -26.19 16.52
CA TYR A 314 32.33 -25.37 17.72
C TYR A 314 30.90 -24.85 17.84
N LEU A 315 30.31 -24.28 16.77
CA LEU A 315 28.91 -23.88 16.69
C LEU A 315 27.96 -25.03 17.08
N THR A 316 28.22 -26.22 16.54
CA THR A 316 27.43 -27.42 16.81
C THR A 316 27.51 -27.84 18.28
N ARG A 317 28.70 -27.78 18.89
CA ARG A 317 28.90 -28.04 20.33
C ARG A 317 28.13 -27.02 21.18
N LEU A 318 28.30 -25.72 20.92
CA LEU A 318 27.62 -24.67 21.69
C LEU A 318 26.09 -24.77 21.61
N ARG A 319 25.56 -25.09 20.43
CA ARG A 319 24.12 -25.30 20.21
C ARG A 319 23.53 -26.41 21.08
N ARG A 320 24.28 -27.49 21.34
CA ARG A 320 23.85 -28.60 22.22
C ARG A 320 23.73 -28.16 23.68
N LEU A 321 24.61 -27.25 24.12
CA LEU A 321 24.59 -26.62 25.44
C LEU A 321 23.61 -25.44 25.55
N GLY A 322 22.66 -25.32 24.62
CA GLY A 322 21.76 -24.17 24.46
C GLY A 322 21.12 -23.62 25.75
N PRO A 323 20.49 -24.45 26.60
CA PRO A 323 19.87 -23.99 27.85
C PRO A 323 20.84 -23.25 28.78
N LEU A 324 22.08 -23.74 28.90
CA LEU A 324 23.11 -23.18 29.78
C LEU A 324 23.47 -21.73 29.39
N TRP A 325 23.51 -21.44 28.09
CA TRP A 325 23.79 -20.08 27.58
C TRP A 325 22.73 -19.05 27.99
N THR A 326 21.51 -19.49 28.34
CA THR A 326 20.48 -18.59 28.85
C THR A 326 20.85 -18.01 30.21
N VAL A 327 21.51 -18.81 31.05
CA VAL A 327 21.98 -18.40 32.38
C VAL A 327 23.30 -17.63 32.26
N ILE A 328 24.30 -18.16 31.54
CA ILE A 328 25.62 -17.54 31.38
C ILE A 328 25.52 -16.10 30.84
N ARG A 329 24.64 -15.86 29.85
CA ARG A 329 24.48 -14.53 29.25
C ARG A 329 24.04 -13.45 30.24
N ALA A 330 23.39 -13.80 31.35
CA ALA A 330 23.00 -12.80 32.35
C ALA A 330 24.22 -12.04 32.92
N PHE A 331 25.41 -12.65 32.87
CA PHE A 331 26.67 -12.16 33.44
C PHE A 331 27.72 -11.74 32.39
N SER A 332 27.51 -12.03 31.10
CA SER A 332 28.53 -11.91 30.06
C SER A 332 28.82 -10.49 29.56
N SER A 333 27.96 -9.50 29.84
CA SER A 333 28.06 -8.10 29.40
C SER A 333 28.46 -7.82 27.93
N VAL A 334 28.50 -8.83 27.05
CA VAL A 334 29.03 -8.77 25.68
C VAL A 334 28.07 -8.03 24.76
N TRP A 335 28.61 -7.13 23.93
CA TRP A 335 27.91 -6.50 22.81
C TRP A 335 28.50 -6.99 21.50
N VAL A 336 27.64 -7.32 20.56
CA VAL A 336 28.00 -7.61 19.18
C VAL A 336 27.44 -6.46 18.35
N VAL A 337 28.33 -5.73 17.68
CA VAL A 337 28.04 -4.53 16.89
C VAL A 337 28.38 -4.82 15.43
N GLY A 338 27.59 -4.30 14.49
CA GLY A 338 27.93 -4.39 13.07
C GLY A 338 26.81 -3.94 12.15
N GLU A 339 27.12 -3.87 10.86
CA GLU A 339 26.22 -3.35 9.82
C GLU A 339 25.84 -4.49 8.87
N THR A 340 26.03 -4.31 7.56
CA THR A 340 26.17 -5.44 6.66
C THR A 340 27.55 -6.09 6.86
N PRO A 341 27.72 -7.40 6.61
CA PRO A 341 28.95 -8.13 6.96
C PRO A 341 30.25 -7.55 6.40
N TYR A 342 30.18 -6.77 5.32
CA TYR A 342 31.34 -6.18 4.64
C TYR A 342 31.49 -4.66 4.86
N LYS A 343 30.65 -4.01 5.70
CA LYS A 343 30.67 -2.55 5.91
C LYS A 343 30.99 -2.14 7.36
N ALA A 344 31.66 -0.99 7.47
CA ALA A 344 31.99 -0.25 8.68
C ALA A 344 32.10 1.26 8.39
N GLN A 345 30.97 1.90 8.06
CA GLN A 345 30.93 3.34 7.74
C GLN A 345 29.70 4.08 8.31
N ASP A 346 28.69 3.34 8.79
CA ASP A 346 27.40 3.87 9.21
C ASP A 346 27.32 4.04 10.75
N ALA A 347 26.12 4.27 11.29
CA ALA A 347 25.90 4.49 12.72
C ALA A 347 26.47 3.35 13.61
N GLY A 348 26.53 2.12 13.11
CA GLY A 348 27.13 0.99 13.83
C GLY A 348 28.63 1.18 14.06
N PHE A 349 29.35 1.61 13.02
CA PHE A 349 30.77 1.96 13.11
C PHE A 349 31.03 3.14 14.04
N HIS A 350 30.30 4.26 13.90
CA HIS A 350 30.51 5.45 14.74
C HIS A 350 30.29 5.18 16.22
N LEU A 351 29.23 4.42 16.56
CA LEU A 351 29.00 3.97 17.93
C LEU A 351 30.16 3.08 18.43
N PHE A 352 30.62 2.14 17.60
CA PHE A 352 31.71 1.25 17.98
C PHE A 352 33.01 2.02 18.25
N ARG A 353 33.38 2.94 17.34
CA ARG A 353 34.54 3.83 17.50
C ARG A 353 34.47 4.59 18.81
N TRP A 354 33.35 5.26 19.08
CA TRP A 354 33.16 6.00 20.32
C TRP A 354 33.27 5.08 21.56
N VAL A 355 32.64 3.90 21.54
CA VAL A 355 32.72 2.94 22.66
C VAL A 355 34.15 2.45 22.90
N ARG A 356 34.92 2.21 21.85
CA ARG A 356 36.32 1.77 21.96
C ARG A 356 37.21 2.86 22.53
N GLN A 357 36.95 4.12 22.20
CA GLN A 357 37.69 5.29 22.69
C GLN A 357 37.31 5.66 24.13
N GLN A 358 36.02 5.77 24.46
CA GLN A 358 35.54 6.25 25.76
C GLN A 358 35.36 5.14 26.80
N HIS A 359 35.17 3.88 26.36
CA HIS A 359 34.97 2.72 27.23
C HIS A 359 35.77 1.49 26.78
N PRO A 360 37.11 1.57 26.72
CA PRO A 360 37.96 0.50 26.19
C PRO A 360 37.83 -0.84 26.95
N GLY A 361 37.44 -0.82 28.24
CA GLY A 361 37.16 -2.04 29.02
C GLY A 361 35.84 -2.75 28.66
N ARG A 362 34.98 -2.13 27.84
CA ARG A 362 33.72 -2.74 27.42
C ARG A 362 34.00 -3.88 26.43
N ARG A 363 33.43 -5.06 26.71
CA ARG A 363 33.38 -6.20 25.79
C ARG A 363 32.39 -5.96 24.64
N ALA A 364 32.71 -5.02 23.76
CA ALA A 364 32.00 -4.76 22.52
C ALA A 364 32.86 -5.24 21.35
N TYR A 365 32.27 -6.04 20.46
CA TYR A 365 32.96 -6.63 19.32
C TYR A 365 32.29 -6.20 18.01
N TYR A 366 33.10 -5.74 17.05
CA TYR A 366 32.62 -5.39 15.71
C TYR A 366 32.72 -6.61 14.79
N VAL A 367 31.64 -6.93 14.07
CA VAL A 367 31.57 -8.08 13.17
C VAL A 367 31.76 -7.63 11.73
N ILE A 368 32.79 -8.14 11.07
CA ILE A 368 33.10 -7.83 9.66
C ILE A 368 33.75 -9.04 8.96
N THR A 369 33.60 -9.17 7.65
CA THR A 369 34.26 -10.22 6.87
C THR A 369 35.77 -9.96 6.75
N GLU A 370 36.53 -11.01 6.47
CA GLU A 370 37.99 -10.94 6.39
C GLU A 370 38.49 -10.16 5.17
N ASP A 371 37.75 -10.25 4.07
CA ASP A 371 38.04 -9.66 2.76
C ASP A 371 37.52 -8.22 2.59
N SER A 372 36.91 -7.62 3.62
CA SER A 372 36.37 -6.27 3.51
C SER A 372 37.49 -5.23 3.54
N PRO A 373 37.55 -4.29 2.55
CA PRO A 373 38.50 -3.18 2.60
C PRO A 373 38.20 -2.21 3.77
N GLU A 374 36.95 -2.17 4.26
CA GLU A 374 36.54 -1.32 5.37
C GLU A 374 37.03 -1.85 6.74
N ARG A 375 37.73 -2.99 6.79
CA ARG A 375 38.46 -3.43 7.98
C ARG A 375 39.46 -2.39 8.49
N ALA A 376 40.05 -1.61 7.58
CA ALA A 376 40.94 -0.50 7.91
C ALA A 376 40.31 0.51 8.89
N ASN A 377 38.98 0.64 8.90
CA ASN A 377 38.27 1.54 9.81
C ASN A 377 38.18 0.99 11.24
N VAL A 378 38.13 -0.33 11.41
CA VAL A 378 37.80 -0.97 12.70
C VAL A 378 38.96 -1.72 13.35
N ASP A 379 39.89 -2.27 12.57
CA ASP A 379 41.03 -3.03 13.10
C ASP A 379 41.89 -2.22 14.09
N PRO A 380 42.21 -0.92 13.83
CA PRO A 380 42.95 -0.09 14.79
C PRO A 380 42.26 0.10 16.14
N LEU A 381 40.94 -0.11 16.22
CA LEU A 381 40.15 0.08 17.44
C LEU A 381 40.16 -1.17 18.35
N GLY A 382 40.63 -2.31 17.85
CA GLY A 382 40.62 -3.61 18.53
C GLY A 382 39.21 -4.19 18.70
N ASN A 383 39.11 -5.40 19.26
CA ASN A 383 37.85 -6.16 19.41
C ASN A 383 37.08 -6.40 18.09
N VAL A 384 37.77 -6.54 16.98
CA VAL A 384 37.15 -6.95 15.70
C VAL A 384 37.07 -8.47 15.64
N VAL A 385 35.92 -9.01 15.24
CA VAL A 385 35.72 -10.45 15.06
C VAL A 385 35.34 -10.75 13.61
N THR A 386 36.10 -11.67 13.00
CA THR A 386 35.81 -12.13 11.65
C THR A 386 34.49 -12.89 11.65
N VAL A 387 33.63 -12.59 10.68
CA VAL A 387 32.36 -13.28 10.45
C VAL A 387 32.58 -14.81 10.47
N ARG A 388 31.67 -15.51 11.13
CA ARG A 388 31.66 -16.99 11.35
C ARG A 388 32.90 -17.63 12.00
N SER A 389 33.87 -16.86 12.48
CA SER A 389 34.98 -17.35 13.32
C SER A 389 34.50 -17.98 14.63
N ARG A 390 35.40 -18.71 15.31
CA ARG A 390 35.13 -19.29 16.63
C ARG A 390 34.81 -18.20 17.67
N GLU A 391 35.50 -17.08 17.58
CA GLU A 391 35.35 -15.87 18.39
C GLU A 391 33.99 -15.25 18.18
N HIS A 392 33.58 -15.08 16.91
CA HIS A 392 32.25 -14.56 16.56
C HIS A 392 31.12 -15.47 17.05
N ILE A 393 31.25 -16.79 16.88
CA ILE A 393 30.30 -17.77 17.40
C ILE A 393 30.18 -17.62 18.92
N ARG A 394 31.31 -17.60 19.64
CA ARG A 394 31.32 -17.44 21.11
C ARG A 394 30.69 -16.11 21.52
N ALA A 395 31.05 -15.01 20.87
CA ALA A 395 30.50 -13.69 21.12
C ALA A 395 28.97 -13.68 20.95
N CYS A 396 28.42 -14.28 19.89
CA CYS A 396 26.98 -14.39 19.66
C CYS A 396 26.23 -15.15 20.76
N PHE A 397 26.77 -16.29 21.25
CA PHE A 397 26.13 -17.02 22.35
C PHE A 397 26.18 -16.26 23.67
N MET A 398 27.26 -15.50 23.90
CA MET A 398 27.43 -14.64 25.08
C MET A 398 26.75 -13.28 24.94
N ALA A 399 26.37 -12.82 23.75
CA ALA A 399 25.92 -11.45 23.52
C ALA A 399 24.67 -11.10 24.34
N ARG A 400 24.77 -10.07 25.17
CA ARG A 400 23.63 -9.43 25.83
C ARG A 400 22.94 -8.45 24.90
N ARG A 401 23.66 -7.90 23.92
CA ARG A 401 23.17 -6.97 22.91
C ARG A 401 23.68 -7.35 21.52
N PHE A 402 22.78 -7.32 20.56
CA PHE A 402 23.09 -7.25 19.14
C PHE A 402 22.69 -5.86 18.66
N VAL A 403 23.67 -5.06 18.26
CA VAL A 403 23.49 -3.66 17.87
C VAL A 403 23.82 -3.54 16.40
N THR A 404 22.85 -3.12 15.58
CA THR A 404 23.05 -3.06 14.13
C THR A 404 22.18 -2.02 13.46
N THR A 405 22.68 -1.43 12.37
CA THR A 405 21.94 -0.51 11.49
C THR A 405 20.97 -1.24 10.56
N HIS A 406 21.08 -2.56 10.45
CA HIS A 406 20.29 -3.41 9.55
C HIS A 406 19.53 -4.50 10.34
N ASN A 407 19.28 -5.67 9.73
CA ASN A 407 18.72 -6.81 10.43
C ASN A 407 19.78 -7.45 11.34
N ALA A 408 19.39 -7.82 12.57
CA ALA A 408 20.25 -8.57 13.48
C ALA A 408 20.83 -9.85 12.85
N SER A 409 20.19 -10.42 11.81
CA SER A 409 20.76 -11.56 11.06
C SER A 409 22.14 -11.29 10.46
N PHE A 410 22.50 -10.04 10.14
CA PHE A 410 23.80 -9.71 9.57
C PHE A 410 24.96 -9.80 10.58
N VAL A 411 24.66 -9.70 11.87
CA VAL A 411 25.66 -9.79 12.96
C VAL A 411 25.54 -11.09 13.75
N LEU A 412 24.70 -12.03 13.32
CA LEU A 412 24.61 -13.36 13.92
C LEU A 412 25.58 -14.32 13.24
N ALA A 413 26.18 -15.20 14.01
CA ALA A 413 27.09 -16.23 13.50
C ALA A 413 26.43 -17.26 12.57
N THR A 414 25.10 -17.34 12.53
CA THR A 414 24.36 -18.22 11.61
C THR A 414 22.89 -17.79 11.55
N SER A 415 22.23 -18.13 10.46
CA SER A 415 20.79 -18.02 10.24
C SER A 415 20.04 -19.29 10.67
N ASP A 416 20.74 -20.38 11.06
CA ASP A 416 20.08 -21.61 11.55
C ASP A 416 19.27 -21.32 12.81
N ARG A 417 17.94 -21.36 12.68
CA ARG A 417 16.97 -21.16 13.76
C ARG A 417 17.25 -22.04 14.98
N ARG A 418 17.88 -23.20 14.81
CA ARG A 418 18.23 -24.12 15.90
C ARG A 418 19.36 -23.58 16.79
N ALA A 419 20.29 -22.79 16.23
CA ALA A 419 21.32 -22.09 16.98
C ALA A 419 20.83 -20.71 17.44
N VAL A 420 20.21 -19.94 16.53
CA VAL A 420 19.73 -18.57 16.80
C VAL A 420 18.77 -18.49 17.99
N ARG A 421 17.96 -19.55 18.26
CA ARG A 421 17.07 -19.59 19.44
C ARG A 421 17.78 -19.43 20.78
N TRP A 422 19.09 -19.68 20.83
CA TRP A 422 19.93 -19.57 22.03
C TRP A 422 20.70 -18.25 22.09
N MET A 423 20.84 -17.55 20.95
CA MET A 423 21.41 -16.20 20.81
C MET A 423 20.36 -15.13 21.15
N ARG A 424 19.87 -15.11 22.39
CA ARG A 424 18.69 -14.33 22.81
C ARG A 424 18.99 -12.92 23.35
N GLY A 425 20.19 -12.38 23.11
CA GLY A 425 20.51 -10.98 23.43
C GLY A 425 19.43 -10.01 22.91
N ASN A 426 19.31 -8.85 23.54
CA ASN A 426 18.39 -7.82 23.07
C ASN A 426 18.89 -7.29 21.72
N ARG A 427 18.01 -7.26 20.73
CA ARG A 427 18.27 -6.76 19.39
C ARG A 427 17.94 -5.28 19.39
N VAL A 428 18.96 -4.47 19.10
CA VAL A 428 18.88 -3.03 19.03
C VAL A 428 19.12 -2.62 17.58
N PHE A 429 18.12 -1.99 16.99
CA PHE A 429 18.17 -1.47 15.64
C PHE A 429 18.53 0.02 15.69
N LEU A 430 19.63 0.39 15.07
CA LEU A 430 20.13 1.77 14.98
C LEU A 430 19.63 2.50 13.73
N GLN A 431 18.87 1.82 12.86
CA GLN A 431 18.49 2.30 11.51
C GLN A 431 19.67 2.56 10.57
N HIS A 432 19.35 2.67 9.29
CA HIS A 432 20.29 3.02 8.21
C HIS A 432 19.81 4.34 7.56
N GLY A 433 19.50 5.32 8.41
CA GLY A 433 18.95 6.63 8.04
C GLY A 433 17.48 6.84 8.38
N VAL A 434 17.03 8.08 8.17
CA VAL A 434 15.67 8.54 8.49
C VAL A 434 14.65 7.72 7.70
N LEU A 435 13.69 7.09 8.39
CA LEU A 435 12.63 6.34 7.74
C LEU A 435 11.49 7.27 7.33
N GLY A 436 10.96 7.00 6.14
CA GLY A 436 9.57 7.31 5.87
C GLY A 436 9.20 7.46 4.40
N THR A 437 10.16 7.81 3.54
CA THR A 437 9.95 8.01 2.09
C THR A 437 9.30 6.82 1.38
N LYS A 438 9.50 5.60 1.92
CA LYS A 438 8.83 4.37 1.48
C LYS A 438 8.09 3.71 2.63
N ASN A 439 7.03 2.97 2.30
CA ASN A 439 6.33 2.14 3.28
C ASN A 439 7.19 0.93 3.71
N MET A 440 7.72 0.99 4.93
CA MET A 440 8.58 -0.04 5.53
C MET A 440 7.85 -0.94 6.52
N ALA A 441 6.51 -0.88 6.61
CA ALA A 441 5.71 -1.73 7.51
C ALA A 441 5.91 -3.23 7.26
N GLU A 442 6.21 -3.59 6.03
CA GLU A 442 6.50 -4.96 5.64
C GLU A 442 7.95 -5.34 5.96
N THR A 443 8.91 -4.44 5.77
CA THR A 443 10.34 -4.69 5.97
C THR A 443 10.75 -4.58 7.44
N TYR A 444 10.53 -3.42 8.07
CA TYR A 444 10.95 -3.11 9.44
C TYR A 444 9.80 -3.07 10.45
N GLY A 445 8.56 -3.27 10.00
CA GLY A 445 7.41 -3.32 10.90
C GLY A 445 7.54 -4.39 11.98
N ARG A 446 7.02 -4.11 13.17
CA ARG A 446 7.09 -4.99 14.35
C ARG A 446 6.56 -6.40 14.08
N LEU A 447 5.57 -6.49 13.18
CA LEU A 447 4.90 -7.72 12.80
C LEU A 447 5.49 -8.34 11.51
N SER A 448 6.59 -7.80 10.99
CA SER A 448 7.29 -8.40 9.85
C SER A 448 7.80 -9.82 10.21
N PRO A 449 7.56 -10.83 9.36
CA PRO A 449 8.08 -12.18 9.60
C PRO A 449 9.62 -12.29 9.52
N ALA A 450 10.27 -11.40 8.77
CA ALA A 450 11.69 -11.49 8.45
C ALA A 450 12.57 -10.55 9.30
N PHE A 451 11.96 -9.60 10.01
CA PHE A 451 12.65 -8.62 10.84
C PHE A 451 12.23 -8.73 12.30
N HIS A 452 13.21 -8.84 13.18
CA HIS A 452 12.99 -8.99 14.61
C HIS A 452 13.93 -8.08 15.37
N THR A 453 13.37 -7.07 16.00
CA THR A 453 14.09 -6.17 16.91
C THR A 453 13.31 -5.99 18.21
N ASP A 454 14.01 -5.70 19.30
CA ASP A 454 13.41 -5.44 20.60
C ASP A 454 13.34 -3.93 20.88
N PHE A 455 14.39 -3.20 20.48
CA PHE A 455 14.50 -1.75 20.62
C PHE A 455 14.92 -1.12 19.29
N VAL A 456 14.41 0.07 19.01
CA VAL A 456 14.68 0.86 17.81
C VAL A 456 15.12 2.25 18.25
N HIS A 457 16.22 2.74 17.69
CA HIS A 457 16.64 4.13 17.81
C HIS A 457 16.11 4.89 16.60
N VAL A 458 15.75 6.15 16.82
CA VAL A 458 15.26 7.06 15.80
C VAL A 458 15.90 8.44 15.93
N SER A 459 15.93 9.15 14.81
CA SER A 459 16.52 10.50 14.74
C SER A 459 15.73 11.55 15.51
N SER A 460 14.41 11.38 15.61
CA SER A 460 13.48 12.43 16.06
C SER A 460 12.20 11.90 16.71
N PRO A 461 11.47 12.75 17.46
CA PRO A 461 10.11 12.46 17.91
C PRO A 461 9.15 12.13 16.76
N ARG A 462 9.34 12.79 15.60
CA ARG A 462 8.57 12.53 14.38
C ARG A 462 8.73 11.09 13.88
N GLU A 463 9.96 10.60 13.78
CA GLU A 463 10.20 9.19 13.44
C GLU A 463 9.66 8.23 14.51
N ARG A 464 9.70 8.63 15.79
CA ARG A 464 9.14 7.79 16.87
C ARG A 464 7.65 7.55 16.69
N GLU A 465 6.90 8.55 16.24
CA GLU A 465 5.49 8.37 15.91
C GLU A 465 5.28 7.40 14.76
N LEU A 466 6.07 7.53 13.69
CA LEU A 466 6.02 6.63 12.55
C LEU A 466 6.25 5.17 13.00
N MET A 467 7.25 4.95 13.86
CA MET A 467 7.51 3.63 14.44
C MET A 467 6.30 3.07 15.19
N ILE A 468 5.62 3.89 15.99
CA ILE A 468 4.51 3.46 16.83
C ILE A 468 3.23 3.26 16.01
N ASN A 469 2.85 4.26 15.23
CA ASN A 469 1.56 4.36 14.56
C ASN A 469 1.48 3.51 13.29
N ASP A 470 2.59 3.40 12.56
CA ASP A 470 2.64 2.72 11.27
C ASP A 470 3.35 1.39 11.35
N LEU A 471 4.53 1.36 11.97
CA LEU A 471 5.33 0.13 12.12
C LEU A 471 4.91 -0.71 13.34
N ARG A 472 3.95 -0.23 14.14
CA ARG A 472 3.31 -0.94 15.26
C ARG A 472 4.25 -1.31 16.40
N TYR A 473 5.31 -0.53 16.59
CA TYR A 473 6.14 -0.62 17.79
C TYR A 473 5.41 -0.07 19.00
N ARG A 474 5.84 -0.49 20.19
CA ARG A 474 5.34 0.07 21.46
C ARG A 474 6.18 1.28 21.84
N PRO A 475 5.64 2.30 22.52
CA PRO A 475 6.40 3.48 22.91
C PRO A 475 7.69 3.17 23.69
N GLN A 476 7.70 2.12 24.51
CA GLN A 476 8.86 1.69 25.30
C GLN A 476 9.97 1.01 24.47
N GLN A 477 9.67 0.64 23.22
CA GLN A 477 10.62 0.02 22.30
C GLN A 477 11.36 1.05 21.45
N VAL A 478 10.84 2.28 21.33
CA VAL A 478 11.38 3.30 20.43
C VAL A 478 12.09 4.38 21.25
N ARG A 479 13.34 4.68 20.88
CA ARG A 479 14.25 5.58 21.58
C ARG A 479 14.61 6.73 20.64
N VAL A 480 14.29 7.96 21.03
CA VAL A 480 14.74 9.16 20.32
C VAL A 480 16.13 9.48 20.86
N THR A 481 17.14 9.41 20.00
CA THR A 481 18.54 9.60 20.40
C THR A 481 19.37 10.32 19.33
N GLY A 482 18.80 10.60 18.15
CA GLY A 482 19.60 10.78 16.95
C GLY A 482 20.30 9.49 16.51
N LEU A 483 21.10 9.59 15.46
CA LEU A 483 21.95 8.52 14.95
C LEU A 483 23.41 8.84 15.24
N SER A 484 24.20 7.88 15.70
CA SER A 484 25.63 8.07 16.02
C SER A 484 26.47 8.58 14.84
N ARG A 485 26.03 8.33 13.60
CA ARG A 485 26.71 8.89 12.40
C ARG A 485 26.59 10.41 12.29
N PHE A 486 25.61 11.02 12.96
CA PHE A 486 25.39 12.46 12.92
C PHE A 486 26.50 13.25 13.59
N ASP A 487 27.26 12.63 14.51
CA ASP A 487 28.46 13.25 15.09
C ASP A 487 29.42 13.71 13.96
N ARG A 488 29.78 12.79 13.05
CA ARG A 488 30.66 13.10 11.90
C ARG A 488 29.96 13.95 10.84
N LEU A 489 28.68 13.71 10.59
CA LEU A 489 27.93 14.41 9.54
C LEU A 489 27.84 15.93 9.81
N LEU A 490 27.63 16.31 11.07
CA LEU A 490 27.41 17.69 11.50
C LEU A 490 28.70 18.39 11.98
N GLU A 491 29.83 17.67 12.01
CA GLU A 491 31.14 18.28 12.23
C GLU A 491 31.46 19.30 11.13
N PRO A 492 31.96 20.51 11.49
CA PRO A 492 32.39 21.51 10.52
C PRO A 492 33.35 20.92 9.47
N THR A 493 33.19 21.32 8.21
CA THR A 493 34.05 20.86 7.11
C THR A 493 35.30 21.73 7.01
N GLU A 494 36.45 21.11 6.75
CA GLU A 494 37.73 21.82 6.59
C GLU A 494 37.73 22.73 5.35
N GLN A 495 37.03 22.31 4.30
CA GLN A 495 36.85 23.07 3.07
C GLN A 495 35.36 23.39 2.87
N PRO A 496 35.04 24.54 2.25
CA PRO A 496 33.65 24.86 1.93
C PRO A 496 33.12 23.85 0.90
N PRO A 497 31.88 23.36 1.09
CA PRO A 497 31.26 22.44 0.16
C PRO A 497 31.07 23.08 -1.22
N ARG A 498 31.18 22.29 -2.29
CA ARG A 498 31.05 22.78 -3.68
C ARG A 498 30.29 21.79 -4.56
N GLY A 499 29.61 22.31 -5.57
CA GLY A 499 28.94 21.49 -6.58
C GLY A 499 27.69 20.76 -6.10
N ILE A 500 27.14 19.95 -7.01
CA ILE A 500 25.95 19.14 -6.77
C ILE A 500 26.29 17.65 -6.68
N LEU A 501 25.61 16.97 -5.77
CA LEU A 501 25.67 15.52 -5.62
C LEU A 501 24.37 14.86 -6.08
N VAL A 502 24.46 13.96 -7.04
CA VAL A 502 23.32 13.24 -7.61
C VAL A 502 23.30 11.81 -7.08
N ILE A 503 22.26 11.45 -6.32
CA ILE A 503 22.11 10.12 -5.70
C ILE A 503 20.72 9.52 -6.02
N PRO A 504 20.53 8.88 -7.18
CA PRO A 504 19.28 8.20 -7.48
C PRO A 504 19.06 6.94 -6.63
N THR A 505 17.81 6.68 -6.23
CA THR A 505 17.44 5.46 -5.49
C THR A 505 17.37 4.25 -6.42
N TRP A 506 17.70 3.04 -5.95
CA TRP A 506 17.60 1.86 -6.81
C TRP A 506 16.15 1.39 -7.08
N ARG A 507 15.93 0.82 -8.27
CA ARG A 507 14.63 0.23 -8.69
C ARG A 507 14.68 -1.28 -8.67
N ASP A 508 13.73 -1.92 -7.99
CA ASP A 508 13.73 -3.38 -7.83
C ASP A 508 13.34 -4.17 -9.07
N TRP A 509 12.80 -3.49 -10.09
CA TRP A 509 12.54 -4.05 -11.42
C TRP A 509 13.71 -3.86 -12.40
N LEU A 510 14.74 -3.08 -12.08
CA LEU A 510 15.92 -2.86 -12.93
C LEU A 510 17.08 -3.77 -12.49
N SER A 511 16.89 -5.08 -12.64
CA SER A 511 17.85 -6.09 -12.17
C SER A 511 18.73 -6.69 -13.27
N ARG A 512 18.60 -6.24 -14.53
CA ARG A 512 19.34 -6.75 -15.70
C ARG A 512 19.76 -5.58 -16.61
N PRO A 513 20.90 -5.67 -17.32
CA PRO A 513 21.36 -4.62 -18.24
C PRO A 513 20.35 -4.22 -19.32
N ALA A 514 19.82 -5.15 -20.10
CA ALA A 514 18.84 -4.82 -21.15
C ALA A 514 17.61 -4.07 -20.62
N ALA A 515 17.10 -4.45 -19.44
CA ALA A 515 15.96 -3.78 -18.81
C ALA A 515 16.30 -2.38 -18.27
N PHE A 516 17.58 -2.07 -18.07
CA PHE A 516 18.07 -0.78 -17.62
C PHE A 516 18.26 0.19 -18.79
N GLU A 517 18.82 -0.29 -19.91
CA GLU A 517 19.09 0.53 -21.10
C GLU A 517 17.82 1.11 -21.72
N GLU A 518 16.73 0.35 -21.74
CA GLU A 518 15.41 0.79 -22.24
C GLU A 518 14.56 1.48 -21.16
N SER A 519 15.13 1.80 -20.00
CA SER A 519 14.34 2.29 -18.88
C SER A 519 14.12 3.81 -18.90
N GLU A 520 12.89 4.22 -18.60
CA GLU A 520 12.55 5.62 -18.27
C GLU A 520 13.47 6.18 -17.17
N PHE A 521 13.98 5.33 -16.27
CA PHE A 521 14.96 5.74 -15.27
C PHE A 521 16.24 6.30 -15.91
N LEU A 522 16.84 5.56 -16.84
CA LEU A 522 18.07 6.01 -17.51
C LEU A 522 17.79 7.25 -18.35
N GLU A 523 16.68 7.24 -19.10
CA GLU A 523 16.24 8.35 -19.93
C GLU A 523 16.12 9.66 -19.14
N ARG A 524 15.37 9.66 -18.03
CA ARG A 524 15.10 10.88 -17.25
C ARG A 524 16.35 11.42 -16.53
N TRP A 525 17.19 10.55 -15.96
CA TRP A 525 18.43 10.99 -15.32
C TRP A 525 19.46 11.49 -16.33
N ARG A 526 19.57 10.86 -17.51
CA ARG A 526 20.39 11.41 -18.61
C ARG A 526 19.86 12.77 -19.06
N ALA A 527 18.56 12.89 -19.29
CA ALA A 527 17.94 14.14 -19.71
C ALA A 527 18.24 15.29 -18.74
N PHE A 528 18.20 15.06 -17.43
CA PHE A 528 18.63 16.05 -16.44
C PHE A 528 20.11 16.43 -16.58
N LEU A 529 21.00 15.44 -16.60
CA LEU A 529 22.45 15.65 -16.70
C LEU A 529 22.86 16.32 -18.01
N THR A 530 22.07 16.16 -19.07
CA THR A 530 22.27 16.78 -20.39
C THR A 530 21.24 17.86 -20.70
N SER A 531 20.56 18.43 -19.71
CA SER A 531 19.66 19.56 -19.94
C SER A 531 20.48 20.81 -20.26
N GLU A 532 19.95 21.71 -21.09
CA GLU A 532 20.66 22.94 -21.46
C GLU A 532 21.10 23.78 -20.24
N PRO A 533 20.23 24.02 -19.23
CA PRO A 533 20.64 24.77 -18.03
C PRO A 533 21.80 24.11 -17.27
N ILE A 534 21.80 22.78 -17.15
CA ILE A 534 22.85 22.05 -16.43
C ILE A 534 24.16 22.02 -17.22
N ARG A 535 24.12 21.80 -18.55
CA ARG A 535 25.33 21.87 -19.39
C ARG A 535 25.99 23.23 -19.32
N GLN A 536 25.21 24.30 -19.40
CA GLN A 536 25.72 25.66 -19.29
C GLN A 536 26.34 25.89 -17.91
N ALA A 537 25.68 25.47 -16.83
CA ALA A 537 26.23 25.60 -15.48
C ALA A 537 27.54 24.82 -15.30
N ILE A 538 27.66 23.61 -15.86
CA ILE A 538 28.90 22.82 -15.87
C ILE A 538 30.02 23.58 -16.60
N ALA A 539 29.72 24.14 -17.79
CA ALA A 539 30.68 24.93 -18.56
C ALA A 539 31.14 26.20 -17.82
N GLU A 540 30.25 26.80 -17.02
CA GLU A 540 30.51 27.94 -16.14
C GLU A 540 31.21 27.52 -14.81
N GLY A 541 31.48 26.24 -14.61
CA GLY A 541 32.31 25.72 -13.51
C GLY A 541 31.57 25.04 -12.37
N LEU A 542 30.31 24.63 -12.55
CA LEU A 542 29.57 23.84 -11.57
C LEU A 542 30.07 22.38 -11.53
N PRO A 543 30.66 21.90 -10.41
CA PRO A 543 31.02 20.48 -10.29
C PRO A 543 29.78 19.61 -10.10
N VAL A 544 29.67 18.52 -10.86
CA VAL A 544 28.57 17.55 -10.76
C VAL A 544 29.14 16.17 -10.45
N THR A 545 28.71 15.57 -9.34
CA THR A 545 29.10 14.21 -8.96
C THR A 545 27.88 13.30 -8.92
N VAL A 546 27.93 12.16 -9.60
CA VAL A 546 26.87 11.13 -9.61
C VAL A 546 27.36 9.89 -8.90
N ILE A 547 26.57 9.34 -7.97
CA ILE A 547 26.87 8.06 -7.31
C ILE A 547 25.67 7.11 -7.33
N LEU A 548 25.90 5.88 -7.80
CA LEU A 548 24.86 4.85 -7.88
C LEU A 548 24.90 3.89 -6.69
N HIS A 549 23.71 3.46 -6.28
CA HIS A 549 23.52 2.39 -5.29
C HIS A 549 24.26 1.09 -5.69
N PRO A 550 24.71 0.20 -4.76
CA PRO A 550 25.60 -0.92 -5.12
C PRO A 550 24.91 -1.94 -6.03
N ASN A 551 23.59 -2.06 -5.94
CA ASN A 551 22.79 -2.92 -6.82
C ASN A 551 22.72 -2.40 -8.26
N MET A 552 23.18 -1.18 -8.53
CA MET A 552 23.18 -0.54 -9.85
C MET A 552 24.60 -0.19 -10.31
N ARG A 553 25.62 -0.67 -9.61
CA ARG A 553 27.03 -0.34 -9.89
C ARG A 553 27.48 -0.66 -11.32
N PHE A 554 26.87 -1.68 -11.93
CA PHE A 554 27.17 -2.10 -13.31
C PHE A 554 26.59 -1.15 -14.37
N PHE A 555 25.79 -0.16 -13.97
CA PHE A 555 25.15 0.81 -14.86
C PHE A 555 25.78 2.21 -14.79
N GLY A 556 26.89 2.37 -14.05
CA GLY A 556 27.56 3.67 -13.89
C GLY A 556 27.91 4.32 -15.22
N ASP A 557 28.50 3.54 -16.13
CA ASP A 557 28.98 4.02 -17.43
C ASP A 557 27.82 4.52 -18.32
N ALA A 558 26.62 3.96 -18.14
CA ALA A 558 25.43 4.44 -18.86
C ALA A 558 25.00 5.85 -18.42
N LEU A 559 25.38 6.33 -17.24
CA LEU A 559 25.07 7.70 -16.77
C LEU A 559 26.25 8.67 -16.92
N ALA A 560 27.37 8.23 -17.51
CA ALA A 560 28.50 9.10 -17.80
C ALA A 560 28.11 10.14 -18.85
N VAL A 561 28.32 11.42 -18.51
CA VAL A 561 28.16 12.57 -19.40
C VAL A 561 29.40 13.45 -19.28
N GLU A 562 29.72 14.20 -20.33
CA GLU A 562 30.83 15.14 -20.31
C GLU A 562 30.65 16.20 -19.21
N GLY A 563 31.70 16.44 -18.43
CA GLY A 563 31.71 17.41 -17.33
C GLY A 563 31.06 16.93 -16.01
N ALA A 564 30.48 15.72 -15.96
CA ALA A 564 30.02 15.11 -14.70
C ALA A 564 30.92 13.93 -14.27
N THR A 565 31.23 13.86 -12.98
CA THR A 565 32.02 12.76 -12.39
C THR A 565 31.11 11.65 -11.91
N VAL A 566 31.21 10.45 -12.49
CA VAL A 566 30.45 9.27 -12.03
C VAL A 566 31.31 8.40 -11.12
N LEU A 567 30.89 8.24 -9.87
CA LEU A 567 31.54 7.40 -8.86
C LEU A 567 30.77 6.09 -8.65
N ARG A 568 31.48 5.01 -8.34
CA ARG A 568 30.90 3.72 -7.98
C ARG A 568 30.91 3.58 -6.46
N GLN A 569 29.84 3.00 -5.90
CA GLN A 569 29.77 2.83 -4.45
C GLN A 569 30.79 1.79 -3.97
N GLY A 570 31.74 2.25 -3.15
CA GLY A 570 32.97 1.53 -2.77
C GLY A 570 34.23 2.36 -3.03
N ASP A 571 34.16 3.30 -3.98
CA ASP A 571 35.28 4.20 -4.31
C ASP A 571 35.47 5.28 -3.24
N VAL A 572 34.36 5.78 -2.66
CA VAL A 572 34.34 6.86 -1.65
C VAL A 572 33.25 6.58 -0.60
N ASP A 573 33.53 6.95 0.66
CA ASP A 573 32.55 6.97 1.75
C ASP A 573 31.44 8.00 1.47
N VAL A 574 30.18 7.56 1.53
CA VAL A 574 29.02 8.41 1.27
C VAL A 574 28.98 9.61 2.21
N GLN A 575 29.35 9.45 3.49
CA GLN A 575 29.35 10.60 4.41
C GLN A 575 30.35 11.69 4.00
N THR A 576 31.46 11.29 3.37
CA THR A 576 32.44 12.24 2.85
C THR A 576 31.84 13.05 1.69
N LEU A 577 31.11 12.39 0.78
CA LEU A 577 30.40 13.06 -0.32
C LEU A 577 29.30 14.00 0.19
N LEU A 578 28.52 13.60 1.20
CA LEU A 578 27.48 14.47 1.78
C LEU A 578 28.07 15.74 2.39
N ARG A 579 29.26 15.65 2.97
CA ARG A 579 29.94 16.80 3.58
C ARG A 579 30.59 17.71 2.55
N SER A 580 31.10 17.16 1.44
CA SER A 580 31.86 17.93 0.44
C SER A 580 31.01 18.67 -0.60
N HIS A 581 29.72 18.37 -0.74
CA HIS A 581 28.86 18.97 -1.77
C HIS A 581 27.88 20.01 -1.22
N ALA A 582 27.56 21.03 -2.02
CA ALA A 582 26.78 22.19 -1.60
C ALA A 582 25.27 22.01 -1.81
N ALA A 583 24.86 21.22 -2.81
CA ALA A 583 23.47 20.83 -3.01
C ALA A 583 23.36 19.34 -3.39
N MET A 584 22.15 18.77 -3.26
CA MET A 584 21.89 17.38 -3.62
C MET A 584 20.67 17.23 -4.50
N VAL A 585 20.78 16.41 -5.55
CA VAL A 585 19.66 15.96 -6.37
C VAL A 585 19.43 14.46 -6.13
N THR A 586 18.22 14.09 -5.74
CA THR A 586 17.84 12.71 -5.41
C THR A 586 16.38 12.48 -5.82
N ASP A 587 15.77 11.35 -5.48
CA ASP A 587 14.37 11.03 -5.81
C ASP A 587 13.54 10.59 -4.58
N TYR A 588 13.78 9.42 -4.02
CA TYR A 588 13.08 8.85 -2.85
C TYR A 588 14.04 8.49 -1.71
N SER A 589 15.30 8.89 -1.83
CA SER A 589 16.35 8.52 -0.87
C SER A 589 16.16 9.24 0.45
N SER A 590 16.25 8.49 1.55
CA SER A 590 16.30 9.06 2.90
C SER A 590 17.56 9.87 3.16
N VAL A 591 18.60 9.70 2.35
CA VAL A 591 19.86 10.46 2.44
C VAL A 591 19.64 11.97 2.26
N GLY A 592 18.53 12.39 1.64
CA GLY A 592 18.17 13.81 1.58
C GLY A 592 17.91 14.45 2.95
N PHE A 593 17.45 13.69 3.93
CA PHE A 593 17.36 14.20 5.30
C PHE A 593 18.76 14.48 5.88
N ASP A 594 19.64 13.48 5.84
CA ASP A 594 21.04 13.63 6.26
C ASP A 594 21.73 14.83 5.60
N PHE A 595 21.55 15.01 4.29
CA PHE A 595 22.12 16.16 3.58
C PHE A 595 21.54 17.48 4.08
N SER A 596 20.21 17.55 4.23
CA SER A 596 19.50 18.76 4.64
C SER A 596 19.82 19.23 6.07
N PHE A 597 20.24 18.32 6.96
CA PHE A 597 20.62 18.66 8.35
C PHE A 597 21.85 19.59 8.41
N GLN A 598 22.62 19.67 7.33
CA GLN A 598 23.77 20.57 7.21
C GLN A 598 23.38 21.98 6.73
N GLY A 599 22.08 22.31 6.63
CA GLY A 599 21.62 23.62 6.19
C GLY A 599 21.68 23.82 4.68
N ARG A 600 21.55 22.76 3.88
CA ARG A 600 21.81 22.75 2.43
C ARG A 600 20.60 22.28 1.62
N PRO A 601 20.39 22.80 0.40
CA PRO A 601 19.21 22.49 -0.42
C PRO A 601 19.25 21.09 -1.00
N VAL A 602 18.06 20.49 -1.12
CA VAL A 602 17.81 19.18 -1.72
C VAL A 602 16.72 19.31 -2.79
N PHE A 603 16.91 18.68 -3.93
CA PHE A 603 15.95 18.63 -5.03
C PHE A 603 15.53 17.18 -5.29
N TYR A 604 14.23 16.91 -5.35
CA TYR A 604 13.68 15.56 -5.49
C TYR A 604 13.06 15.33 -6.89
N HIS A 605 13.66 14.48 -7.71
CA HIS A 605 13.13 14.09 -9.03
C HIS A 605 12.28 12.81 -8.95
N GLN A 606 10.95 12.93 -8.92
CA GLN A 606 10.02 11.82 -8.69
C GLN A 606 9.06 11.55 -9.86
N PHE A 607 9.63 11.29 -11.05
CA PHE A 607 8.88 10.96 -12.27
C PHE A 607 8.09 9.64 -12.17
N ASP A 608 8.62 8.62 -11.49
CA ASP A 608 8.05 7.26 -11.41
C ASP A 608 7.28 6.96 -10.10
N ARG A 609 6.74 7.99 -9.42
CA ARG A 609 6.23 7.91 -8.03
C ARG A 609 5.22 6.79 -7.81
N GLN A 610 4.24 6.66 -8.70
CA GLN A 610 3.19 5.65 -8.58
C GLN A 610 3.76 4.22 -8.69
N ARG A 611 4.69 4.00 -9.62
CA ARG A 611 5.36 2.71 -9.82
C ARG A 611 6.28 2.37 -8.65
N PHE A 612 7.04 3.35 -8.15
CA PHE A 612 7.99 3.17 -7.05
C PHE A 612 7.32 2.85 -5.70
N LEU A 613 6.27 3.58 -5.33
CA LEU A 613 5.54 3.36 -4.07
C LEU A 613 4.63 2.12 -4.14
N GLY A 614 4.07 1.83 -5.32
CA GLY A 614 3.18 0.71 -5.54
C GLY A 614 1.87 0.83 -4.74
N LYS A 615 1.40 -0.28 -4.17
CA LYS A 615 0.07 -0.33 -3.51
C LYS A 615 -0.01 0.36 -2.15
N ARG A 616 1.13 0.68 -1.52
CA ARG A 616 1.17 1.31 -0.21
C ARG A 616 1.85 2.66 -0.33
N PRO A 617 1.18 3.75 0.08
CA PRO A 617 1.82 5.05 0.06
C PRO A 617 3.00 5.09 1.02
N SER A 618 3.87 6.07 0.78
CA SER A 618 4.92 6.50 1.69
C SER A 618 4.40 6.66 3.14
N HIS A 619 5.28 6.54 4.13
CA HIS A 619 4.93 6.93 5.49
C HIS A 619 4.98 8.46 5.67
N LEU A 620 5.65 9.17 4.77
CA LEU A 620 5.65 10.63 4.73
C LEU A 620 4.67 11.11 3.68
N ASP A 621 4.08 12.28 3.92
CA ASP A 621 3.58 13.10 2.84
C ASP A 621 4.78 13.66 2.09
N LEU A 622 5.11 13.11 0.92
CA LEU A 622 6.35 13.46 0.22
C LEU A 622 6.39 14.93 -0.20
N ASP A 623 5.25 15.58 -0.36
CA ASP A 623 5.19 16.98 -0.82
C ASP A 623 5.30 17.98 0.36
N LEU A 624 4.97 17.54 1.59
CA LEU A 624 5.00 18.38 2.80
C LEU A 624 6.10 18.04 3.80
N ASP A 625 6.53 16.78 3.89
CA ASP A 625 7.51 16.32 4.89
C ASP A 625 8.95 16.29 4.33
N LEU A 626 9.15 16.30 3.00
CA LEU A 626 10.51 16.27 2.43
C LEU A 626 11.22 17.64 2.59
N PRO A 627 12.52 17.65 2.92
CA PRO A 627 13.31 18.86 3.14
C PRO A 627 13.82 19.46 1.81
N GLY A 628 12.94 19.55 0.82
CA GLY A 628 13.27 19.98 -0.53
C GLY A 628 12.08 19.87 -1.48
N ASP A 629 12.15 20.58 -2.60
CA ASP A 629 11.08 20.59 -3.60
C ASP A 629 11.06 19.33 -4.45
N VAL A 630 9.86 18.94 -4.90
CA VAL A 630 9.64 17.73 -5.69
C VAL A 630 9.23 18.06 -7.12
N PHE A 631 10.02 17.55 -8.07
CA PHE A 631 9.88 17.77 -9.51
C PHE A 631 9.57 16.47 -10.23
N ARG A 632 8.60 16.51 -11.14
CA ARG A 632 8.27 15.37 -12.03
C ARG A 632 8.95 15.49 -13.39
N GLU A 633 9.07 16.72 -13.88
CA GLU A 633 9.73 17.04 -15.15
C GLU A 633 11.17 17.52 -14.95
N VAL A 634 11.96 17.43 -16.01
CA VAL A 634 13.41 17.69 -16.01
C VAL A 634 13.70 19.18 -16.07
N GLU A 635 13.05 19.93 -16.96
CA GLU A 635 13.30 21.36 -17.14
C GLU A 635 13.10 22.17 -15.85
N PRO A 636 11.95 22.08 -15.13
CA PRO A 636 11.77 22.81 -13.87
C PRO A 636 12.78 22.42 -12.79
N LEU A 637 13.22 21.16 -12.77
CA LEU A 637 14.27 20.69 -11.86
C LEU A 637 15.62 21.33 -12.20
N ALA A 638 16.00 21.34 -13.47
CA ALA A 638 17.25 21.92 -13.94
C ALA A 638 17.31 23.41 -13.65
N GLU A 639 16.23 24.15 -13.94
CA GLU A 639 16.10 25.57 -13.63
C GLU A 639 16.23 25.86 -12.13
N ALA A 640 15.55 25.09 -11.28
CA ALA A 640 15.62 25.26 -9.83
C ALA A 640 17.04 25.02 -9.28
N VAL A 641 17.74 24.00 -9.78
CA VAL A 641 19.13 23.69 -9.39
C VAL A 641 20.07 24.83 -9.80
N VAL A 642 19.96 25.34 -11.03
CA VAL A 642 20.80 26.44 -11.53
C VAL A 642 20.49 27.75 -10.81
N ALA A 643 19.22 28.06 -10.55
CA ALA A 643 18.83 29.23 -9.78
C ALA A 643 19.41 29.18 -8.36
N SER A 644 19.34 28.02 -7.70
CA SER A 644 19.94 27.81 -6.38
C SER A 644 21.46 27.95 -6.43
N TRP A 645 22.14 27.41 -7.44
CA TRP A 645 23.58 27.55 -7.63
C TRP A 645 24.00 29.02 -7.75
N ARG A 646 23.31 29.80 -8.59
CA ARG A 646 23.56 31.24 -8.76
C ARG A 646 23.34 32.04 -7.48
N ALA A 647 22.45 31.59 -6.61
CA ALA A 647 22.20 32.17 -5.30
C ALA A 647 23.17 31.68 -4.19
N GLY A 648 24.12 30.80 -4.51
CA GLY A 648 25.06 30.23 -3.53
C GLY A 648 24.51 29.05 -2.73
N PHE A 649 23.53 28.32 -3.27
CA PHE A 649 22.85 27.18 -2.67
C PHE A 649 22.21 27.45 -1.29
N PRO A 650 21.37 28.48 -1.13
CA PRO A 650 20.66 28.70 0.12
C PRO A 650 19.64 27.57 0.35
N GLN A 651 19.49 27.15 1.61
CA GLN A 651 18.35 26.33 2.00
C GLN A 651 17.17 27.24 2.32
N ASP A 652 16.02 26.94 1.73
CA ASP A 652 14.77 27.64 2.00
C ASP A 652 14.32 27.45 3.46
N ALA A 653 13.69 28.48 4.04
CA ALA A 653 13.29 28.48 5.45
C ALA A 653 12.23 27.40 5.78
N GLU A 654 11.33 27.12 4.84
CA GLU A 654 10.35 26.04 4.98
C GLU A 654 11.03 24.67 4.87
N HIS A 655 11.98 24.49 3.95
CA HIS A 655 12.77 23.25 3.87
C HIS A 655 13.60 23.02 5.15
N ALA A 656 14.17 24.07 5.74
CA ALA A 656 14.87 24.01 7.01
C ALA A 656 13.93 23.62 8.17
N ARG A 657 12.72 24.19 8.21
CA ARG A 657 11.68 23.81 9.18
C ARG A 657 11.30 22.33 9.06
N ARG A 658 11.07 21.84 7.83
CA ARG A 658 10.77 20.43 7.56
C ARG A 658 11.91 19.52 7.96
N SER A 659 13.15 19.90 7.66
CA SER A 659 14.36 19.17 8.05
C SER A 659 14.47 19.03 9.57
N ALA A 660 14.25 20.12 10.31
CA ALA A 660 14.35 20.16 11.77
C ALA A 660 13.37 19.18 12.47
N LEU A 661 12.21 18.89 11.87
CA LEU A 661 11.27 17.89 12.42
C LEU A 661 11.87 16.48 12.51
N PHE A 662 12.91 16.19 11.72
CA PHE A 662 13.57 14.90 11.63
C PHE A 662 14.93 14.85 12.33
N LEU A 663 15.32 15.91 13.06
CA LEU A 663 16.58 15.94 13.80
C LEU A 663 16.34 16.39 15.24
N GLU A 664 16.47 15.47 16.20
CA GLU A 664 16.57 15.85 17.61
C GLU A 664 18.00 16.37 17.88
N PRO A 665 18.17 17.58 18.43
CA PRO A 665 19.49 18.08 18.82
C PRO A 665 20.12 17.22 19.92
N ALA A 666 21.43 17.00 19.83
CA ALA A 666 22.15 16.27 20.87
C ALA A 666 22.38 17.15 22.11
N THR A 667 22.22 16.57 23.31
CA THR A 667 22.63 17.20 24.59
C THR A 667 24.14 17.08 24.86
N GLY A 668 24.85 16.35 23.99
CA GLY A 668 26.28 16.06 24.02
C GLY A 668 26.67 15.47 22.65
N SER A 669 27.18 14.24 22.61
CA SER A 669 27.34 13.49 21.36
C SER A 669 26.13 12.58 21.08
N TYR A 670 25.80 12.37 19.81
CA TYR A 670 24.83 11.36 19.39
C TYR A 670 25.28 9.94 19.75
N SER A 671 26.57 9.62 19.58
CA SER A 671 27.15 8.34 19.97
C SER A 671 27.03 8.07 21.47
N GLU A 672 27.20 9.09 22.32
CA GLU A 672 27.00 8.98 23.78
C GLU A 672 25.55 8.66 24.14
N GLN A 673 24.59 9.40 23.57
CA GLN A 673 23.16 9.16 23.81
C GLN A 673 22.73 7.76 23.35
N VAL A 674 23.18 7.35 22.16
CA VAL A 674 22.94 6.00 21.65
C VAL A 674 23.58 4.96 22.57
N PHE A 675 24.80 5.17 23.04
CA PHE A 675 25.45 4.27 23.98
C PHE A 675 24.66 4.09 25.28
N GLU A 676 24.20 5.18 25.90
CA GLU A 676 23.43 5.14 27.14
C GLU A 676 22.06 4.46 26.95
N SER A 677 21.39 4.76 25.84
CA SER A 677 20.16 4.10 25.45
C SER A 677 20.36 2.60 25.21
N VAL A 678 21.41 2.21 24.47
CA VAL A 678 21.78 0.79 24.27
C VAL A 678 22.05 0.16 25.62
N ARG A 679 22.91 0.75 26.48
CA ARG A 679 23.28 0.25 27.81
C ARG A 679 22.05 -0.06 28.65
N THR A 680 21.07 0.84 28.67
CA THR A 680 19.83 0.73 29.45
C THR A 680 18.69 -0.02 28.75
N ALA A 681 18.83 -0.42 27.47
CA ALA A 681 17.82 -1.16 26.70
C ALA A 681 17.48 -2.55 27.29
N ARG A 682 16.65 -2.58 28.34
CA ARG A 682 16.16 -3.76 29.05
C ARG A 682 14.69 -3.57 29.39
N SER A 683 13.92 -4.64 29.33
CA SER A 683 12.53 -4.64 29.78
C SER A 683 12.10 -6.06 30.15
N ALA A 684 11.45 -6.21 31.31
CA ALA A 684 10.87 -7.49 31.76
C ALA A 684 9.78 -7.99 30.81
N TRP A 685 9.23 -7.10 29.97
CA TRP A 685 8.17 -7.42 29.02
C TRP A 685 8.68 -7.99 27.69
N VAL A 686 9.97 -7.93 27.39
CA VAL A 686 10.55 -8.42 26.12
C VAL A 686 10.16 -9.88 25.84
N PRO A 687 10.25 -10.83 26.79
CA PRO A 687 9.79 -12.20 26.56
C PRO A 687 8.32 -12.29 26.17
N LEU A 688 7.45 -11.52 26.82
CA LEU A 688 6.02 -11.47 26.51
C LEU A 688 5.77 -10.88 25.11
N TRP A 689 6.47 -9.81 24.75
CA TRP A 689 6.37 -9.20 23.42
C TRP A 689 6.80 -10.19 22.33
N ARG A 690 7.94 -10.88 22.53
CA ARG A 690 8.42 -11.92 21.60
C ARG A 690 7.41 -13.05 21.44
N LEU A 691 6.76 -13.48 22.53
CA LEU A 691 5.72 -14.51 22.49
C LEU A 691 4.45 -14.04 21.75
N ARG A 692 3.93 -12.86 22.10
CA ARG A 692 2.73 -12.27 21.50
C ARG A 692 2.90 -12.02 20.00
N ASP A 693 4.06 -11.48 19.61
CA ASP A 693 4.34 -11.06 18.24
C ASP A 693 4.80 -12.25 17.36
N SER A 694 5.06 -13.41 17.98
CA SER A 694 5.36 -14.65 17.26
C SER A 694 4.24 -15.07 16.30
N SER A 695 4.58 -15.86 15.29
CA SER A 695 3.59 -16.44 14.36
C SER A 695 2.52 -17.28 15.06
N TYR A 696 2.84 -17.85 16.24
CA TYR A 696 1.89 -18.57 17.07
C TYR A 696 0.94 -17.61 17.80
N GLY A 697 1.47 -16.62 18.52
CA GLY A 697 0.68 -15.63 19.26
C GLY A 697 -0.28 -14.82 18.37
N ARG A 698 0.15 -14.47 17.15
CA ARG A 698 -0.72 -13.82 16.17
C ARG A 698 -1.87 -14.71 15.70
N ARG A 699 -1.61 -16.01 15.52
CA ARG A 699 -2.62 -16.98 15.09
C ARG A 699 -3.66 -17.19 16.17
N THR A 700 -3.23 -17.34 17.43
CA THR A 700 -4.14 -17.49 18.57
C THR A 700 -4.98 -16.24 18.77
N TYR A 701 -4.40 -15.04 18.67
CA TYR A 701 -5.17 -13.78 18.75
C TYR A 701 -6.20 -13.64 17.61
N ARG A 702 -5.84 -14.00 16.38
CA ARG A 702 -6.80 -14.01 15.25
C ARG A 702 -7.93 -15.01 15.47
N ALA A 703 -7.61 -16.20 16.00
CA ALA A 703 -8.61 -17.20 16.35
C ALA A 703 -9.53 -16.68 17.47
N PHE A 704 -8.98 -16.04 18.50
CA PHE A 704 -9.73 -15.40 19.56
C PHE A 704 -10.68 -14.32 19.01
N ARG A 705 -10.20 -13.40 18.15
CA ARG A 705 -11.01 -12.32 17.55
C ARG A 705 -12.18 -12.84 16.70
N LYS A 706 -12.04 -14.02 16.09
CA LYS A 706 -13.10 -14.70 15.33
C LYS A 706 -13.97 -15.63 16.19
N GLY A 707 -13.57 -15.88 17.43
CA GLY A 707 -14.24 -16.81 18.34
C GLY A 707 -15.43 -16.19 19.05
N ARG A 708 -16.28 -17.06 19.62
CA ARG A 708 -17.50 -16.67 20.35
C ARG A 708 -17.21 -15.87 21.63
N LEU A 709 -16.02 -16.03 22.21
CA LEU A 709 -15.59 -15.34 23.44
C LEU A 709 -15.17 -13.90 23.22
N PHE A 710 -14.93 -13.46 21.98
CA PHE A 710 -14.42 -12.11 21.72
C PHE A 710 -15.38 -11.02 22.21
N GLN A 711 -16.65 -11.08 21.77
CA GLN A 711 -17.65 -10.09 22.11
C GLN A 711 -17.93 -10.02 23.62
N PRO A 712 -18.13 -11.16 24.34
CA PRO A 712 -18.21 -11.15 25.81
C PRO A 712 -16.98 -10.55 26.48
N SER A 713 -15.77 -10.84 25.98
CA SER A 713 -14.54 -10.28 26.54
C SER A 713 -14.48 -8.75 26.36
N MET A 714 -14.89 -8.25 25.19
CA MET A 714 -14.90 -6.80 24.95
C MET A 714 -15.94 -6.08 25.82
N LYS A 715 -17.11 -6.71 26.01
CA LYS A 715 -18.12 -6.23 26.98
C LYS A 715 -17.57 -6.20 28.40
N ALA A 716 -16.85 -7.24 28.83
CA ALA A 716 -16.24 -7.28 30.15
C ALA A 716 -15.17 -6.19 30.33
N ILE A 717 -14.27 -6.00 29.35
CA ILE A 717 -13.27 -4.91 29.36
C ILE A 717 -13.96 -3.55 29.47
N ALA A 718 -15.01 -3.32 28.67
CA ALA A 718 -15.77 -2.08 28.71
C ALA A 718 -16.51 -1.90 30.04
N ALA A 719 -17.09 -2.96 30.61
CA ALA A 719 -17.77 -2.91 31.90
C ALA A 719 -16.81 -2.54 33.04
N VAL A 720 -15.63 -3.17 33.08
CA VAL A 720 -14.56 -2.82 34.05
C VAL A 720 -14.12 -1.37 33.85
N GLY A 721 -13.86 -0.95 32.60
CA GLY A 721 -13.49 0.43 32.31
C GLY A 721 -14.56 1.44 32.73
N ARG A 722 -15.84 1.10 32.59
CA ARG A 722 -16.98 1.91 33.04
C ARG A 722 -17.09 2.08 34.56
N MET A 723 -16.59 1.12 35.34
CA MET A 723 -16.57 1.18 36.81
C MET A 723 -15.47 2.10 37.35
N LEU A 724 -14.46 2.44 36.54
CA LEU A 724 -13.35 3.30 36.94
C LEU A 724 -13.66 4.79 36.67
N PRO A 725 -12.99 5.73 37.36
CA PRO A 725 -13.12 7.16 37.09
C PRO A 725 -12.92 7.51 35.61
N ARG A 726 -13.61 8.54 35.12
CA ARG A 726 -13.36 9.07 33.76
C ARG A 726 -11.93 9.64 33.69
N ARG A 727 -11.41 9.81 32.48
CA ARG A 727 -10.16 10.52 32.21
C ARG A 727 -10.44 11.68 31.28
N ASP A 728 -9.65 12.74 31.38
CA ASP A 728 -9.56 13.84 30.41
C ASP A 728 -8.96 13.31 29.10
N LEU A 729 -9.81 12.58 28.39
CA LEU A 729 -9.51 11.77 27.22
C LEU A 729 -10.64 11.98 26.22
N VAL A 730 -10.26 12.36 25.00
CA VAL A 730 -11.14 12.51 23.84
C VAL A 730 -10.91 11.32 22.91
N VAL A 731 -11.97 10.57 22.63
CA VAL A 731 -11.94 9.46 21.66
C VAL A 731 -12.66 9.89 20.39
N LEU A 732 -11.93 9.91 19.28
CA LEU A 732 -12.38 10.36 17.98
C LEU A 732 -12.46 9.21 16.97
N GLU A 733 -13.46 9.24 16.10
CA GLU A 733 -13.60 8.31 14.98
C GLU A 733 -14.33 8.99 13.82
N SER A 734 -13.86 8.77 12.59
CA SER A 734 -14.57 9.18 11.38
C SER A 734 -14.73 8.01 10.40
N ASP A 735 -15.89 7.95 9.72
CA ASP A 735 -16.25 6.91 8.75
C ASP A 735 -15.95 5.48 9.25
N THR A 736 -16.40 5.15 10.47
CA THR A 736 -16.17 3.83 11.11
C THR A 736 -14.68 3.45 11.27
N GLY A 737 -13.82 4.48 11.39
CA GLY A 737 -12.38 4.37 11.51
C GLY A 737 -11.67 4.04 10.20
N ARG A 738 -12.27 4.40 9.06
CA ARG A 738 -11.63 4.27 7.73
C ARG A 738 -10.74 5.45 7.39
N ALA A 739 -11.09 6.64 7.85
CA ALA A 739 -10.37 7.87 7.62
C ALA A 739 -10.01 8.56 8.94
N VAL A 740 -9.26 9.66 8.84
CA VAL A 740 -9.19 10.73 9.83
C VAL A 740 -9.42 12.00 9.01
N ALA A 741 -10.63 12.51 9.10
CA ALA A 741 -11.22 13.52 8.22
C ALA A 741 -12.53 14.01 8.86
N ASP A 742 -13.23 14.92 8.17
CA ASP A 742 -14.56 15.41 8.54
C ASP A 742 -14.56 16.17 9.87
N SER A 743 -15.73 16.50 10.42
CA SER A 743 -15.83 17.38 11.60
C SER A 743 -15.07 16.86 12.84
N PRO A 744 -14.97 15.53 13.10
CA PRO A 744 -14.10 15.02 14.16
C PRO A 744 -12.62 15.39 13.98
N ARG A 745 -12.13 15.54 12.74
CA ARG A 745 -10.75 15.98 12.48
C ARG A 745 -10.59 17.45 12.84
N ALA A 746 -11.42 18.33 12.30
CA ALA A 746 -11.35 19.77 12.57
C ALA A 746 -11.46 20.08 14.08
N ILE A 747 -12.36 19.42 14.80
CA ILE A 747 -12.46 19.56 16.27
C ILE A 747 -11.17 19.13 16.97
N TYR A 748 -10.53 18.04 16.53
CA TYR A 748 -9.26 17.60 17.08
C TYR A 748 -8.13 18.60 16.78
N GLU A 749 -8.09 19.14 15.56
CA GLU A 749 -7.07 20.12 15.16
C GLU A 749 -7.20 21.40 15.98
N GLU A 750 -8.42 21.90 16.20
CA GLU A 750 -8.70 23.06 17.05
C GLU A 750 -8.30 22.82 18.51
N LEU A 751 -8.68 21.67 19.10
CA LEU A 751 -8.29 21.31 20.47
C LEU A 751 -6.76 21.25 20.65
N VAL A 752 -6.05 20.71 19.66
CA VAL A 752 -4.58 20.65 19.68
C VAL A 752 -3.97 22.03 19.51
N CYS A 753 -4.50 22.85 18.60
CA CYS A 753 -4.04 24.21 18.34
C CYS A 753 -4.09 25.07 19.60
N ARG A 754 -5.18 24.97 20.39
CA ARG A 754 -5.34 25.66 21.68
C ARG A 754 -4.46 25.10 22.81
N GLY A 755 -3.75 24.00 22.58
CA GLY A 755 -3.01 23.31 23.64
C GLY A 755 -3.92 22.75 24.73
N ALA A 756 -5.16 22.37 24.40
CA ALA A 756 -6.14 21.90 25.38
C ALA A 756 -5.57 20.67 26.14
N PRO A 757 -5.70 20.62 27.49
CA PRO A 757 -4.99 19.67 28.35
C PRO A 757 -5.61 18.25 28.33
N PHE A 758 -6.10 17.80 27.18
CA PHE A 758 -6.67 16.48 26.98
C PHE A 758 -5.65 15.50 26.40
N ARG A 759 -5.93 14.21 26.62
CA ARG A 759 -5.30 13.15 25.83
C ARG A 759 -6.20 12.78 24.66
N TYR A 760 -5.61 12.51 23.50
CA TYR A 760 -6.38 12.16 22.30
C TYR A 760 -6.19 10.70 21.90
N VAL A 761 -7.28 10.04 21.52
CA VAL A 761 -7.27 8.69 20.95
C VAL A 761 -8.08 8.68 19.65
N TRP A 762 -7.41 8.39 18.54
CA TRP A 762 -8.06 8.16 17.25
C TRP A 762 -8.33 6.68 17.01
N SER A 763 -9.60 6.33 16.83
CA SER A 763 -10.03 5.00 16.37
C SER A 763 -9.95 4.94 14.85
N THR A 764 -8.85 4.42 14.30
CA THR A 764 -8.65 4.40 12.85
C THR A 764 -7.75 3.27 12.34
N ARG A 765 -7.98 2.89 11.09
CA ARG A 765 -7.12 2.00 10.30
C ARG A 765 -6.27 2.74 9.28
N SER A 766 -6.53 4.03 9.03
CA SER A 766 -5.77 4.85 8.08
C SER A 766 -4.33 5.08 8.55
N THR A 767 -3.44 5.56 7.68
CA THR A 767 -2.05 5.95 8.01
C THR A 767 -1.95 7.39 8.54
N PHE A 768 -3.00 7.90 9.21
CA PHE A 768 -3.05 9.24 9.79
C PHE A 768 -1.82 9.59 10.65
N ARG A 769 -1.41 10.86 10.55
CA ARG A 769 -0.36 11.50 11.34
C ARG A 769 -1.00 12.50 12.29
N PRO A 770 -0.96 12.28 13.60
CA PRO A 770 -1.55 13.21 14.55
C PRO A 770 -0.74 14.52 14.63
N LEU A 771 -1.43 15.64 14.78
CA LEU A 771 -0.81 16.93 15.13
C LEU A 771 -0.15 16.91 16.52
N ASP A 772 -0.85 16.40 17.54
CA ASP A 772 -0.25 16.15 18.85
C ASP A 772 0.44 14.78 18.89
N VAL A 773 1.76 14.81 19.11
CA VAL A 773 2.67 13.66 19.24
C VAL A 773 2.24 12.65 20.31
N THR A 774 1.46 13.07 21.31
CA THR A 774 0.95 12.21 22.38
C THR A 774 -0.32 11.44 22.01
N THR A 775 -0.95 11.80 20.88
CA THR A 775 -2.16 11.17 20.36
C THR A 775 -1.96 9.71 20.05
N ARG A 776 -2.89 8.87 20.51
CA ARG A 776 -2.81 7.41 20.33
C ARG A 776 -3.75 6.92 19.25
N LYS A 777 -3.20 6.17 18.30
CA LYS A 777 -3.98 5.42 17.31
C LYS A 777 -4.39 4.05 17.82
N VAL A 778 -5.67 3.75 17.80
CA VAL A 778 -6.21 2.44 18.17
C VAL A 778 -7.02 1.83 17.03
N GLU A 779 -6.90 0.51 16.83
CA GLU A 779 -7.69 -0.16 15.80
C GLU A 779 -9.16 -0.28 16.27
N PRO A 780 -10.15 0.07 15.42
CA PRO A 780 -11.56 -0.04 15.78
C PRO A 780 -11.94 -1.47 16.18
N GLY A 781 -12.65 -1.58 17.32
CA GLY A 781 -13.06 -2.85 17.92
C GLY A 781 -11.91 -3.69 18.48
N SER A 782 -10.76 -3.10 18.79
CA SER A 782 -9.69 -3.78 19.56
C SER A 782 -9.94 -3.70 21.07
N PRO A 783 -9.28 -4.54 21.90
CA PRO A 783 -9.36 -4.41 23.35
C PRO A 783 -8.98 -3.01 23.86
N ALA A 784 -7.97 -2.39 23.24
CA ALA A 784 -7.54 -1.02 23.56
C ALA A 784 -8.62 0.01 23.20
N PHE A 785 -9.28 -0.15 22.05
CA PHE A 785 -10.42 0.68 21.67
C PHE A 785 -11.54 0.63 22.72
N HIS A 786 -11.97 -0.56 23.14
CA HIS A 786 -13.02 -0.71 24.16
C HIS A 786 -12.60 -0.15 25.53
N TRP A 787 -11.31 -0.31 25.90
CA TRP A 787 -10.76 0.26 27.13
C TRP A 787 -10.74 1.79 27.14
N HIS A 788 -10.27 2.41 26.05
CA HIS A 788 -10.21 3.87 25.95
C HIS A 788 -11.62 4.48 25.86
N LEU A 789 -12.47 3.93 25.01
CA LEU A 789 -13.86 4.36 24.84
C LEU A 789 -14.61 4.30 26.19
N SER A 790 -14.47 3.20 26.94
CA SER A 790 -15.12 3.04 28.25
C SER A 790 -14.54 3.88 29.39
N ARG A 791 -13.48 4.67 29.18
CA ARG A 791 -12.87 5.57 30.19
C ARG A 791 -12.82 7.03 29.78
N ALA A 792 -13.17 7.35 28.54
CA ALA A 792 -13.12 8.71 28.01
C ALA A 792 -14.18 9.61 28.62
N ARG A 793 -13.84 10.88 28.81
CA ARG A 793 -14.78 11.94 29.14
C ARG A 793 -15.53 12.43 27.90
N TYR A 794 -14.88 12.42 26.74
CA TYR A 794 -15.49 12.88 25.48
C TYR A 794 -15.40 11.82 24.39
N TRP A 795 -16.52 11.59 23.71
CA TRP A 795 -16.62 10.80 22.48
C TRP A 795 -17.03 11.72 21.34
N VAL A 796 -16.29 11.71 20.24
CA VAL A 796 -16.57 12.51 19.03
C VAL A 796 -16.64 11.56 17.83
N ASN A 797 -17.77 11.56 17.12
CA ASN A 797 -17.98 10.69 15.96
C ASN A 797 -18.96 11.33 14.96
N ASN A 798 -18.73 11.14 13.66
CA ASN A 798 -19.63 11.58 12.58
C ASN A 798 -20.60 10.48 12.10
N GLN A 799 -20.42 9.29 12.66
CA GLN A 799 -21.24 8.11 12.51
C GLN A 799 -21.50 7.53 13.90
N ASN A 800 -21.80 6.24 14.01
CA ASN A 800 -21.97 5.59 15.30
C ASN A 800 -20.84 4.62 15.62
N PHE A 801 -20.33 4.67 16.86
CA PHE A 801 -19.51 3.61 17.40
C PHE A 801 -20.25 2.26 17.41
N GLY A 802 -19.49 1.17 17.37
CA GLY A 802 -20.04 -0.19 17.36
C GLY A 802 -20.90 -0.53 18.59
N PRO A 803 -21.84 -1.49 18.49
CA PRO A 803 -22.93 -1.72 19.47
C PRO A 803 -22.49 -2.29 20.83
N VAL A 804 -21.19 -2.49 21.06
CA VAL A 804 -20.66 -3.23 22.23
C VAL A 804 -20.60 -2.34 23.47
N VAL A 805 -20.52 -1.02 23.31
CA VAL A 805 -20.23 -0.09 24.41
C VAL A 805 -21.26 1.03 24.43
N LYS A 806 -21.92 1.22 25.57
CA LYS A 806 -22.71 2.42 25.87
C LYS A 806 -21.80 3.44 26.59
N PRO A 807 -21.99 4.75 26.38
CA PRO A 807 -21.26 5.76 27.14
C PRO A 807 -21.51 5.56 28.63
N ALA A 808 -20.48 5.82 29.44
CA ALA A 808 -20.63 5.76 30.89
C ALA A 808 -21.24 7.06 31.42
N LYS A 809 -21.70 7.04 32.66
CA LYS A 809 -22.09 8.28 33.35
C LYS A 809 -20.89 9.24 33.38
N GLY A 810 -21.13 10.51 33.05
CA GLY A 810 -20.09 11.54 32.96
C GLY A 810 -19.27 11.53 31.66
N THR A 811 -19.65 10.72 30.67
CA THR A 811 -19.11 10.82 29.30
C THR A 811 -20.05 11.65 28.43
N THR A 812 -19.53 12.67 27.76
CA THR A 812 -20.23 13.45 26.73
C THR A 812 -20.00 12.81 25.37
N TYR A 813 -21.07 12.41 24.69
CA TYR A 813 -21.02 11.90 23.32
C TYR A 813 -21.55 12.95 22.34
N LEU A 814 -20.63 13.61 21.65
CA LEU A 814 -20.88 14.51 20.53
C LEU A 814 -20.99 13.71 19.23
N GLN A 815 -22.21 13.67 18.68
CA GLN A 815 -22.49 13.16 17.34
C GLN A 815 -22.40 14.34 16.36
N THR A 816 -21.43 14.34 15.45
CA THR A 816 -21.30 15.43 14.47
C THR A 816 -22.19 15.21 13.25
N TRP A 817 -22.66 13.98 13.01
CA TRP A 817 -23.22 13.58 11.71
C TRP A 817 -22.27 13.96 10.55
N HIS A 818 -22.74 13.88 9.30
CA HIS A 818 -21.85 13.93 8.12
C HIS A 818 -22.44 14.68 6.92
N GLY A 819 -23.37 15.61 7.15
CA GLY A 819 -23.85 16.51 6.10
C GLY A 819 -25.32 16.91 6.27
N THR A 820 -25.65 18.03 5.61
CA THR A 820 -27.01 18.58 5.60
C THR A 820 -27.99 17.60 4.92
N PRO A 821 -29.15 17.34 5.54
CA PRO A 821 -30.15 16.42 5.00
C PRO A 821 -30.76 16.91 3.68
N LEU A 822 -30.46 16.25 2.56
CA LEU A 822 -31.29 16.35 1.35
C LEU A 822 -32.37 15.26 1.33
N LYS A 823 -31.93 14.02 1.57
CA LYS A 823 -32.75 12.81 1.44
C LYS A 823 -33.45 12.50 2.75
N ARG A 824 -34.73 12.09 2.69
CA ARG A 824 -35.43 11.60 3.87
C ARG A 824 -34.73 10.39 4.46
N MET A 825 -34.60 10.36 5.78
CA MET A 825 -33.80 9.34 6.46
C MET A 825 -34.49 8.78 7.69
N GLN A 826 -34.10 7.55 8.04
CA GLN A 826 -34.55 6.85 9.25
C GLN A 826 -36.09 6.81 9.37
N TYR A 827 -36.68 7.47 10.37
CA TYR A 827 -38.13 7.47 10.59
C TYR A 827 -38.91 8.23 9.51
N ASP A 828 -38.25 9.13 8.77
CA ASP A 828 -38.88 9.90 7.70
C ASP A 828 -38.72 9.22 6.33
N ALA A 829 -37.91 8.16 6.25
CA ALA A 829 -37.68 7.47 4.98
C ALA A 829 -38.96 6.80 4.48
N VAL A 830 -39.27 7.02 3.19
CA VAL A 830 -40.50 6.51 2.53
C VAL A 830 -40.62 4.99 2.61
N SER A 831 -39.48 4.28 2.58
CA SER A 831 -39.44 2.83 2.68
C SER A 831 -38.22 2.35 3.46
N THR A 832 -38.41 1.32 4.29
CA THR A 832 -37.32 0.58 4.95
C THR A 832 -37.08 -0.79 4.31
N THR A 833 -37.68 -1.05 3.14
CA THR A 833 -37.55 -2.31 2.40
C THR A 833 -36.08 -2.65 2.14
N GLY A 834 -35.70 -3.90 2.40
CA GLY A 834 -34.31 -4.36 2.31
C GLY A 834 -33.46 -4.15 3.58
N ARG A 835 -33.99 -3.50 4.64
CA ARG A 835 -33.36 -3.44 5.97
C ARG A 835 -33.75 -4.65 6.83
N ALA A 836 -32.89 -5.01 7.78
CA ALA A 836 -33.15 -6.12 8.70
C ALA A 836 -34.26 -5.78 9.71
N PRO A 837 -35.08 -6.76 10.17
CA PRO A 837 -36.13 -6.54 11.17
C PRO A 837 -35.64 -5.77 12.40
N GLY A 838 -36.47 -4.88 12.97
CA GLY A 838 -36.10 -4.00 14.10
C GLY A 838 -35.03 -2.96 13.77
N TYR A 839 -34.92 -2.53 12.49
CA TYR A 839 -33.94 -1.53 12.07
C TYR A 839 -34.11 -0.19 12.81
N LEU A 840 -35.33 0.34 12.82
CA LEU A 840 -35.64 1.63 13.45
C LEU A 840 -35.43 1.59 14.97
N GLU A 841 -35.80 0.50 15.64
CA GLU A 841 -35.51 0.31 17.08
C GLU A 841 -34.01 0.38 17.40
N ARG A 842 -33.17 -0.21 16.53
CA ARG A 842 -31.71 -0.11 16.68
C ARG A 842 -31.18 1.29 16.41
N VAL A 843 -31.86 2.07 15.56
CA VAL A 843 -31.53 3.48 15.34
C VAL A 843 -31.85 4.26 16.61
N SER A 844 -33.05 4.12 17.16
CA SER A 844 -33.47 4.79 18.41
C SER A 844 -32.59 4.42 19.60
N ALA A 845 -32.22 3.14 19.71
CA ALA A 845 -31.30 2.69 20.77
C ALA A 845 -29.89 3.32 20.66
N LYS A 846 -29.49 3.78 19.46
CA LYS A 846 -28.23 4.49 19.25
C LYS A 846 -28.37 6.00 19.46
N THR A 847 -29.42 6.61 18.90
CA THR A 847 -29.66 8.06 19.03
C THR A 847 -29.84 8.45 20.49
N ALA A 848 -30.50 7.60 21.29
CA ALA A 848 -30.64 7.77 22.74
C ALA A 848 -29.32 7.74 23.53
N THR A 849 -28.19 7.39 22.91
CA THR A 849 -26.86 7.44 23.56
C THR A 849 -26.13 8.74 23.32
N TRP A 850 -26.59 9.59 22.40
CA TRP A 850 -25.94 10.85 22.08
C TRP A 850 -26.25 11.88 23.16
N SER A 851 -25.21 12.48 23.73
CA SER A 851 -25.38 13.62 24.63
C SER A 851 -25.78 14.87 23.85
N MET A 852 -25.27 14.98 22.63
CA MET A 852 -25.47 16.14 21.76
C MET A 852 -25.33 15.76 20.29
N LEU A 853 -26.15 16.40 19.45
CA LEU A 853 -26.11 16.30 18.00
C LEU A 853 -25.72 17.65 17.40
N LEU A 854 -24.67 17.69 16.58
CA LEU A 854 -24.27 18.88 15.84
C LEU A 854 -25.20 19.11 14.64
N SER A 855 -25.52 20.38 14.39
CA SER A 855 -26.35 20.81 13.28
C SER A 855 -25.73 22.03 12.57
N PRO A 856 -25.73 22.07 11.22
CA PRO A 856 -25.22 23.21 10.47
C PRO A 856 -26.20 24.38 10.39
N SER A 857 -27.51 24.14 10.52
CA SER A 857 -28.55 25.15 10.31
C SER A 857 -29.88 24.78 10.97
N PRO A 858 -30.80 25.75 11.14
CA PRO A 858 -32.16 25.47 11.63
C PRO A 858 -32.91 24.42 10.80
N TYR A 859 -32.73 24.44 9.47
CA TYR A 859 -33.29 23.45 8.56
C TYR A 859 -32.81 22.03 8.89
N ALA A 860 -31.49 21.87 9.08
CA ALA A 860 -30.93 20.56 9.41
C ALA A 860 -31.36 20.09 10.80
N THR A 861 -31.52 21.01 11.76
CA THR A 861 -32.03 20.70 13.10
C THR A 861 -33.44 20.12 13.06
N GLU A 862 -34.34 20.73 12.29
CA GLU A 862 -35.71 20.25 12.13
C GLU A 862 -35.73 18.84 11.53
N ALA A 863 -35.01 18.65 10.43
CA ALA A 863 -34.90 17.34 9.76
C ALA A 863 -34.28 16.28 10.69
N PHE A 864 -33.24 16.61 11.46
CA PHE A 864 -32.63 15.68 12.41
C PHE A 864 -33.54 15.32 13.57
N ARG A 865 -34.28 16.29 14.13
CA ARG A 865 -35.23 16.02 15.23
C ARG A 865 -36.30 15.05 14.77
N SER A 866 -36.88 15.25 13.59
CA SER A 866 -37.88 14.33 13.02
C SER A 866 -37.26 12.95 12.73
N ALA A 867 -36.23 12.91 11.89
CA ALA A 867 -35.66 11.67 11.37
C ALA A 867 -35.16 10.74 12.47
N PHE A 868 -34.51 11.28 13.49
CA PHE A 868 -33.93 10.50 14.58
C PHE A 868 -34.85 10.39 15.80
N ARG A 869 -35.98 11.09 15.82
CA ARG A 869 -36.80 11.32 17.01
C ARG A 869 -35.94 11.74 18.19
N TYR A 870 -35.03 12.69 17.95
CA TYR A 870 -34.02 13.08 18.92
C TYR A 870 -34.52 14.22 19.78
N GLU A 871 -34.70 13.94 21.07
CA GLU A 871 -35.18 14.90 22.07
C GLU A 871 -34.03 15.57 22.85
N GLY A 872 -32.79 15.12 22.65
CA GLY A 872 -31.63 15.67 23.34
C GLY A 872 -31.18 17.05 22.83
N ARG A 873 -30.01 17.50 23.31
CA ARG A 873 -29.41 18.79 22.93
C ARG A 873 -28.94 18.75 21.48
N VAL A 874 -29.47 19.65 20.65
CA VAL A 874 -28.89 19.95 19.33
C VAL A 874 -28.03 21.18 19.47
N LEU A 875 -26.79 21.13 18.97
CA LEU A 875 -25.86 22.25 18.91
C LEU A 875 -25.84 22.76 17.47
N GLU A 876 -26.49 23.89 17.23
CA GLU A 876 -26.44 24.59 15.94
C GLU A 876 -25.17 25.42 15.89
N ALA A 877 -24.14 24.89 15.21
CA ALA A 877 -22.83 25.52 15.18
C ALA A 877 -22.11 25.43 13.83
N GLY A 878 -22.80 25.10 12.73
CA GLY A 878 -22.10 24.82 11.47
C GLY A 878 -21.39 23.46 11.52
N TYR A 879 -20.68 23.11 10.45
CA TYR A 879 -19.78 21.96 10.46
C TYR A 879 -18.31 22.37 10.55
N PRO A 880 -17.58 21.95 11.59
CA PRO A 880 -16.13 22.19 11.73
C PRO A 880 -15.31 21.80 10.50
N ARG A 881 -15.71 20.77 9.75
CA ARG A 881 -15.00 20.38 8.51
C ARG A 881 -15.02 21.46 7.43
N ASN A 882 -15.99 22.37 7.46
CA ASN A 882 -16.19 23.38 6.44
C ASN A 882 -15.44 24.68 6.74
N ASP A 883 -14.80 24.81 7.91
CA ASP A 883 -14.06 26.03 8.26
C ASP A 883 -12.97 26.37 7.22
N VAL A 884 -12.31 25.34 6.69
CA VAL A 884 -11.31 25.44 5.62
C VAL A 884 -11.88 26.03 4.31
N LEU A 885 -13.17 25.83 4.03
CA LEU A 885 -13.81 26.36 2.82
C LEU A 885 -14.06 27.86 2.95
N ALA A 886 -14.30 28.35 4.17
CA ALA A 886 -14.55 29.77 4.44
C ALA A 886 -13.26 30.59 4.62
N ARG A 887 -12.23 30.01 5.25
CA ARG A 887 -11.00 30.75 5.63
C ARG A 887 -9.79 30.46 4.75
N ASP A 888 -9.53 29.19 4.46
CA ASP A 888 -8.21 28.74 3.97
C ASP A 888 -8.28 28.15 2.55
N ALA A 889 -9.40 28.33 1.85
CA ALA A 889 -9.69 27.63 0.59
C ALA A 889 -8.61 27.87 -0.48
N LYS A 890 -8.06 29.09 -0.56
CA LYS A 890 -6.99 29.42 -1.51
C LYS A 890 -5.70 28.68 -1.20
N GLU A 891 -5.22 28.76 0.04
CA GLU A 891 -3.96 28.13 0.48
C GLU A 891 -4.03 26.60 0.36
N VAL A 892 -5.11 26.00 0.88
CA VAL A 892 -5.33 24.55 0.79
C VAL A 892 -5.52 24.10 -0.67
N GLY A 893 -6.16 24.94 -1.49
CA GLY A 893 -6.31 24.72 -2.93
C GLY A 893 -4.96 24.66 -3.64
N GLU A 894 -4.06 25.61 -3.39
CA GLU A 894 -2.73 25.64 -4.01
C GLU A 894 -1.87 24.42 -3.62
N VAL A 895 -1.88 24.04 -2.33
CA VAL A 895 -1.19 22.82 -1.86
C VAL A 895 -1.76 21.58 -2.53
N THR A 896 -3.09 21.50 -2.66
CA THR A 896 -3.78 20.35 -3.24
C THR A 896 -3.54 20.26 -4.75
N ARG A 897 -3.52 21.39 -5.48
CA ARG A 897 -3.15 21.45 -6.90
C ARG A 897 -1.76 20.86 -7.15
N ARG A 898 -0.75 21.30 -6.38
CA ARG A 898 0.61 20.77 -6.46
C ARG A 898 0.66 19.26 -6.21
N ARG A 899 -0.03 18.78 -5.18
CA ARG A 899 -0.13 17.33 -4.88
C ARG A 899 -0.72 16.53 -6.05
N LEU A 900 -1.80 17.04 -6.64
CA LEU A 900 -2.48 16.41 -7.77
C LEU A 900 -1.71 16.52 -9.10
N GLY A 901 -0.73 17.43 -9.20
CA GLY A 901 -0.01 17.69 -10.44
C GLY A 901 -0.74 18.59 -11.41
N LEU A 902 -1.64 19.44 -10.91
CA LEU A 902 -2.37 20.41 -11.70
C LEU A 902 -1.48 21.62 -11.97
N ARG A 903 -1.56 22.16 -13.18
CA ARG A 903 -0.88 23.40 -13.58
C ARG A 903 -1.61 24.60 -12.98
N PRO A 904 -0.93 25.75 -12.77
CA PRO A 904 -1.57 26.96 -12.27
C PRO A 904 -2.77 27.43 -13.09
N GLU A 905 -2.70 27.26 -14.41
CA GLU A 905 -3.73 27.64 -15.38
C GLU A 905 -4.88 26.63 -15.51
N ASP A 906 -4.71 25.38 -15.04
CA ASP A 906 -5.71 24.34 -15.24
C ASP A 906 -7.05 24.71 -14.57
N ARG A 907 -8.14 24.74 -15.32
CA ARG A 907 -9.49 24.85 -14.75
C ARG A 907 -9.94 23.50 -14.21
N VAL A 908 -10.49 23.48 -13.00
CA VAL A 908 -10.81 22.21 -12.31
C VAL A 908 -12.30 21.99 -12.14
N VAL A 909 -12.80 20.91 -12.75
CA VAL A 909 -14.17 20.42 -12.57
C VAL A 909 -14.16 19.22 -11.63
N LEU A 910 -14.82 19.31 -10.48
CA LEU A 910 -14.97 18.17 -9.57
C LEU A 910 -16.30 17.46 -9.81
N TYR A 911 -16.25 16.24 -10.34
CA TYR A 911 -17.40 15.36 -10.47
C TYR A 911 -17.54 14.42 -9.27
N ALA A 912 -18.60 14.63 -8.47
CA ALA A 912 -18.85 13.91 -7.22
C ALA A 912 -20.31 13.39 -7.12
N PRO A 913 -20.68 12.33 -7.86
CA PRO A 913 -22.04 11.80 -7.86
C PRO A 913 -22.36 10.93 -6.64
N THR A 914 -23.65 10.82 -6.30
CA THR A 914 -24.13 9.89 -5.27
C THR A 914 -24.21 8.45 -5.75
N PHE A 915 -24.10 7.50 -4.82
CA PHE A 915 -24.28 6.09 -5.16
C PHE A 915 -25.77 5.77 -5.39
N ARG A 916 -26.03 4.84 -6.30
CA ARG A 916 -27.38 4.36 -6.62
C ARG A 916 -27.69 3.05 -5.89
N ASP A 917 -28.87 2.97 -5.26
CA ASP A 917 -29.24 1.84 -4.39
C ASP A 917 -29.57 0.56 -5.18
N ASP A 918 -29.99 0.72 -6.42
CA ASP A 918 -30.41 -0.29 -7.40
C ASP A 918 -29.24 -0.78 -8.28
N VAL A 919 -28.20 0.02 -8.44
CA VAL A 919 -26.98 -0.33 -9.19
C VAL A 919 -26.05 -1.21 -8.34
N LYS A 920 -26.37 -2.51 -8.29
CA LYS A 920 -25.65 -3.52 -7.49
C LYS A 920 -25.11 -4.66 -8.32
N GLN A 921 -23.90 -5.11 -7.96
CA GLN A 921 -23.38 -6.43 -8.32
C GLN A 921 -23.35 -7.31 -7.05
N GLY A 922 -24.33 -8.21 -6.93
CA GLY A 922 -24.53 -8.99 -5.71
C GLY A 922 -24.92 -8.10 -4.52
N LYS A 923 -24.06 -8.01 -3.50
CA LYS A 923 -24.27 -7.15 -2.32
C LYS A 923 -23.49 -5.82 -2.37
N GLN A 924 -22.82 -5.52 -3.48
CA GLN A 924 -21.93 -4.36 -3.61
C GLN A 924 -22.54 -3.33 -4.58
N PHE A 925 -22.45 -2.05 -4.23
CA PHE A 925 -22.77 -0.95 -5.12
C PHE A 925 -21.66 -0.79 -6.16
N VAL A 926 -22.02 -0.58 -7.42
CA VAL A 926 -21.07 -0.41 -8.53
C VAL A 926 -21.27 0.94 -9.22
N TRP A 927 -20.28 1.36 -10.00
CA TRP A 927 -20.34 2.57 -10.83
C TRP A 927 -21.37 2.37 -11.94
N ASP A 928 -22.26 3.33 -12.13
CA ASP A 928 -23.32 3.31 -13.15
C ASP A 928 -22.81 3.68 -14.55
N GLY A 929 -21.77 4.49 -14.64
CA GLY A 929 -21.18 4.89 -15.93
C GLY A 929 -22.03 5.90 -16.68
N ALA A 930 -22.66 6.84 -15.96
CA ALA A 930 -23.53 7.85 -16.55
C ALA A 930 -22.82 8.86 -17.48
N LEU A 931 -21.48 8.92 -17.45
CA LEU A 931 -20.68 9.79 -18.31
C LEU A 931 -19.74 9.00 -19.21
N GLU A 932 -19.61 9.46 -20.45
CA GLU A 932 -18.59 9.07 -21.41
C GLU A 932 -17.50 10.16 -21.41
N TRP A 933 -16.24 9.78 -21.12
CA TRP A 933 -15.17 10.75 -20.89
C TRP A 933 -14.73 11.46 -22.17
N GLU A 934 -14.51 10.72 -23.26
CA GLU A 934 -14.05 11.30 -24.53
C GLU A 934 -15.00 12.44 -25.03
N PRO A 935 -16.32 12.22 -25.19
CA PRO A 935 -17.20 13.25 -25.74
C PRO A 935 -17.45 14.43 -24.79
N LEU A 936 -17.22 14.25 -23.49
CA LEU A 936 -17.31 15.35 -22.53
C LEU A 936 -16.06 16.24 -22.63
N VAL A 937 -14.88 15.63 -22.68
CA VAL A 937 -13.59 16.32 -22.65
C VAL A 937 -13.28 17.02 -23.98
N GLU A 938 -13.65 16.42 -25.12
CA GLU A 938 -13.45 17.03 -26.46
C GLU A 938 -14.18 18.37 -26.63
N GLY A 939 -15.26 18.59 -25.90
CA GLY A 939 -16.06 19.82 -25.99
C GLY A 939 -15.78 20.83 -24.88
N LEU A 940 -14.69 20.68 -24.13
CA LEU A 940 -14.23 21.59 -23.09
C LEU A 940 -12.81 22.08 -23.42
N ASP A 941 -12.45 23.28 -22.97
CA ASP A 941 -11.13 23.89 -23.17
C ASP A 941 -9.95 22.98 -22.77
N GLU A 942 -8.82 23.08 -23.47
CA GLU A 942 -7.68 22.16 -23.30
C GLU A 942 -7.08 22.15 -21.88
N ASP A 943 -7.21 23.25 -21.16
CA ASP A 943 -6.77 23.42 -19.77
C ASP A 943 -7.80 22.94 -18.73
N THR A 944 -8.97 22.45 -19.16
CA THR A 944 -9.97 21.90 -18.24
C THR A 944 -9.64 20.45 -17.83
N VAL A 945 -9.50 20.25 -16.52
CA VAL A 945 -9.22 18.97 -15.86
C VAL A 945 -10.41 18.54 -14.99
N ILE A 946 -10.89 17.31 -15.22
CA ILE A 946 -12.00 16.70 -14.49
C ILE A 946 -11.48 15.79 -13.37
N LEU A 947 -11.76 16.13 -12.12
CA LEU A 947 -11.51 15.29 -10.95
C LEU A 947 -12.72 14.41 -10.65
N VAL A 948 -12.55 13.09 -10.63
CA VAL A 948 -13.66 12.14 -10.37
C VAL A 948 -13.58 11.56 -8.96
N ARG A 949 -14.55 11.94 -8.12
CA ARG A 949 -14.68 11.53 -6.71
C ARG A 949 -15.88 10.62 -6.49
N ARG A 950 -15.65 9.31 -6.57
CA ARG A 950 -16.70 8.31 -6.32
C ARG A 950 -17.05 8.22 -4.83
N HIS A 951 -18.32 7.96 -4.54
CA HIS A 951 -18.75 7.68 -3.17
C HIS A 951 -18.05 6.43 -2.58
N SER A 952 -17.71 6.48 -1.28
CA SER A 952 -16.86 5.49 -0.60
C SER A 952 -17.42 4.06 -0.55
N VAL A 953 -18.73 3.90 -0.75
CA VAL A 953 -19.43 2.60 -0.78
C VAL A 953 -19.38 1.94 -2.16
N VAL A 954 -19.08 2.70 -3.22
CA VAL A 954 -19.04 2.21 -4.60
C VAL A 954 -17.74 1.44 -4.83
N ARG A 955 -17.89 0.17 -5.22
CA ARG A 955 -16.78 -0.73 -5.57
C ARG A 955 -16.64 -0.83 -7.09
N GLY A 956 -15.45 -1.22 -7.55
CA GLY A 956 -15.11 -1.28 -8.97
C GLY A 956 -14.02 -0.28 -9.37
N SER A 957 -13.36 -0.55 -10.49
CA SER A 957 -12.38 0.36 -11.10
C SER A 957 -13.10 1.39 -11.96
N LEU A 958 -12.88 2.67 -11.70
CA LEU A 958 -13.14 3.72 -12.67
C LEU A 958 -12.20 3.47 -13.86
N LYS A 959 -12.74 3.42 -15.07
CA LYS A 959 -11.94 3.27 -16.29
C LYS A 959 -11.81 4.65 -16.90
N ILE A 960 -10.59 5.15 -16.89
CA ILE A 960 -10.20 6.36 -17.61
C ILE A 960 -9.25 5.88 -18.71
N PRO A 961 -9.53 6.19 -19.99
CA PRO A 961 -8.62 5.88 -21.08
C PRO A 961 -7.23 6.49 -20.83
N PRO A 962 -6.12 5.77 -21.05
CA PRO A 962 -4.77 6.32 -20.85
C PRO A 962 -4.53 7.65 -21.58
N GLU A 963 -5.11 7.80 -22.77
CA GLU A 963 -5.10 9.00 -23.58
C GLU A 963 -5.70 10.22 -22.86
N LEU A 964 -6.67 10.03 -21.95
CA LEU A 964 -7.31 11.09 -21.17
C LEU A 964 -6.72 11.27 -19.77
N ALA A 965 -5.65 10.54 -19.41
CA ALA A 965 -5.12 10.58 -18.04
C ALA A 965 -4.56 11.95 -17.61
N HIS A 966 -4.30 12.84 -18.57
CA HIS A 966 -3.89 14.23 -18.33
C HIS A 966 -5.08 15.17 -18.10
N ARG A 967 -6.30 14.82 -18.57
CA ARG A 967 -7.52 15.63 -18.42
C ARG A 967 -8.55 15.06 -17.46
N VAL A 968 -8.48 13.77 -17.12
CA VAL A 968 -9.42 13.12 -16.19
C VAL A 968 -8.65 12.39 -15.10
N LEU A 969 -8.80 12.83 -13.85
CA LEU A 969 -8.07 12.31 -12.70
C LEU A 969 -9.01 11.60 -11.72
N ASN A 970 -8.72 10.35 -11.41
CA ASN A 970 -9.46 9.60 -10.39
C ASN A 970 -8.97 9.98 -8.97
N VAL A 971 -9.68 10.89 -8.31
CA VAL A 971 -9.39 11.34 -6.95
C VAL A 971 -10.21 10.61 -5.87
N SER A 972 -10.82 9.46 -6.20
CA SER A 972 -11.66 8.69 -5.25
C SER A 972 -10.93 8.21 -4.00
N SER A 973 -9.59 8.13 -4.04
CA SER A 973 -8.75 7.74 -2.89
C SER A 973 -8.12 8.90 -2.16
N TYR A 974 -8.35 10.15 -2.60
CA TYR A 974 -7.82 11.34 -1.92
C TYR A 974 -8.35 11.39 -0.47
N PRO A 975 -7.53 11.69 0.55
CA PRO A 975 -7.93 11.52 1.95
C PRO A 975 -9.14 12.37 2.36
N ASP A 976 -9.11 13.67 2.05
CA ASP A 976 -10.12 14.64 2.50
C ASP A 976 -10.99 15.14 1.34
N MET A 977 -12.27 15.36 1.58
CA MET A 977 -13.18 15.89 0.55
C MET A 977 -13.02 17.40 0.45
N GLN A 978 -12.81 18.07 1.58
CA GLN A 978 -12.75 19.53 1.68
C GLN A 978 -11.56 20.09 0.86
N ASP A 979 -10.40 19.44 0.90
CA ASP A 979 -9.24 19.76 0.06
C ASP A 979 -9.61 19.76 -1.45
N LEU A 980 -10.42 18.80 -1.91
CA LEU A 980 -10.86 18.72 -3.30
C LEU A 980 -11.86 19.83 -3.65
N LEU A 981 -12.74 20.21 -2.70
CA LEU A 981 -13.66 21.33 -2.88
C LEU A 981 -12.88 22.65 -3.03
N CYS A 982 -11.83 22.87 -2.24
CA CYS A 982 -10.98 24.06 -2.33
C CYS A 982 -10.34 24.24 -3.72
N VAL A 983 -10.00 23.13 -4.39
CA VAL A 983 -9.40 23.14 -5.73
C VAL A 983 -10.40 23.31 -6.85
N ALA A 984 -11.64 22.84 -6.68
CA ALA A 984 -12.62 22.86 -7.75
C ALA A 984 -13.06 24.29 -8.07
N ASP A 985 -13.05 24.63 -9.35
CA ASP A 985 -13.66 25.85 -9.88
C ASP A 985 -15.16 25.63 -10.12
N VAL A 986 -15.54 24.41 -10.54
CA VAL A 986 -16.94 23.99 -10.72
C VAL A 986 -17.19 22.64 -10.04
N LEU A 987 -18.28 22.53 -9.28
CA LEU A 987 -18.75 21.25 -8.75
C LEU A 987 -19.84 20.67 -9.66
N VAL A 988 -19.62 19.46 -10.18
CA VAL A 988 -20.66 18.65 -10.81
C VAL A 988 -21.10 17.58 -9.81
N THR A 989 -22.35 17.61 -9.40
CA THR A 989 -22.91 16.60 -8.48
C THR A 989 -24.36 16.30 -8.87
N ASP A 990 -25.06 15.54 -8.04
CA ASP A 990 -26.47 15.19 -8.22
C ASP A 990 -27.21 15.44 -6.89
N TYR A 991 -27.86 14.43 -6.32
CA TYR A 991 -28.54 14.49 -5.04
C TYR A 991 -27.55 14.35 -3.85
N SER A 992 -26.36 14.93 -3.94
CA SER A 992 -25.34 14.82 -2.89
C SER A 992 -25.47 15.95 -1.87
N SER A 993 -25.26 15.64 -0.59
CA SER A 993 -25.17 16.67 0.44
C SER A 993 -23.93 17.57 0.28
N VAL A 994 -22.98 17.21 -0.59
CA VAL A 994 -21.78 18.02 -0.83
C VAL A 994 -22.10 19.39 -1.45
N MET A 995 -23.24 19.53 -2.15
CA MET A 995 -23.65 20.83 -2.69
C MET A 995 -23.85 21.89 -1.60
N PHE A 996 -24.30 21.49 -0.40
CA PHE A 996 -24.44 22.39 0.74
C PHE A 996 -23.09 22.87 1.26
N ASP A 997 -22.09 21.97 1.32
CA ASP A 997 -20.74 22.34 1.72
C ASP A 997 -20.08 23.25 0.67
N TYR A 998 -20.20 22.91 -0.62
CA TYR A 998 -19.54 23.66 -1.70
C TYR A 998 -20.15 25.07 -1.93
N ALA A 999 -21.43 25.27 -1.63
CA ALA A 999 -22.07 26.58 -1.71
C ALA A 999 -21.38 27.65 -0.83
N ILE A 1000 -20.58 27.24 0.18
CA ILE A 1000 -19.78 28.14 1.03
C ILE A 1000 -18.74 28.91 0.20
N LEU A 1001 -18.18 28.27 -0.83
CA LEU A 1001 -17.17 28.87 -1.73
C LEU A 1001 -17.76 29.87 -2.72
N ASP A 1002 -19.09 29.91 -2.84
CA ASP A 1002 -19.83 30.71 -3.82
C ASP A 1002 -19.37 30.52 -5.27
N ARG A 1003 -19.00 29.28 -5.60
CA ARG A 1003 -18.56 28.87 -6.94
C ARG A 1003 -19.67 28.11 -7.69
N PRO A 1004 -19.63 28.06 -9.04
CA PRO A 1004 -20.64 27.37 -9.84
C PRO A 1004 -20.87 25.90 -9.45
N ILE A 1005 -22.13 25.49 -9.40
CA ILE A 1005 -22.58 24.11 -9.15
C ILE A 1005 -23.44 23.67 -10.34
N VAL A 1006 -23.20 22.49 -10.89
CA VAL A 1006 -24.05 21.86 -11.91
C VAL A 1006 -24.61 20.55 -11.36
N LEU A 1007 -25.93 20.37 -11.46
CA LEU A 1007 -26.65 19.22 -10.92
C LEU A 1007 -27.00 18.25 -12.05
N PHE A 1008 -26.14 17.25 -12.28
CA PHE A 1008 -26.34 16.22 -13.30
C PHE A 1008 -27.25 15.10 -12.79
N CYS A 1009 -28.55 15.31 -12.97
CA CYS A 1009 -29.65 14.51 -12.44
C CYS A 1009 -30.36 13.70 -13.53
N TYR A 1010 -29.62 12.86 -14.25
CA TYR A 1010 -30.11 11.99 -15.34
C TYR A 1010 -31.24 11.01 -14.95
N ASP A 1011 -31.49 10.83 -13.65
CA ASP A 1011 -32.48 9.92 -13.09
C ASP A 1011 -33.40 10.56 -12.03
N LEU A 1012 -33.63 11.88 -12.11
CA LEU A 1012 -34.30 12.66 -11.06
C LEU A 1012 -35.66 12.09 -10.64
N ALA A 1013 -36.54 11.82 -11.62
CA ALA A 1013 -37.88 11.32 -11.35
C ALA A 1013 -37.84 10.01 -10.54
N HIS A 1014 -37.01 9.05 -10.96
CA HIS A 1014 -36.83 7.79 -10.24
C HIS A 1014 -36.24 7.99 -8.84
N TYR A 1015 -35.27 8.90 -8.71
CA TYR A 1015 -34.59 9.13 -7.44
C TYR A 1015 -35.48 9.79 -6.38
N ARG A 1016 -36.23 10.81 -6.77
CA ARG A 1016 -37.14 11.55 -5.89
C ARG A 1016 -38.33 10.68 -5.49
N ASP A 1017 -39.00 10.08 -6.47
CA ASP A 1017 -40.34 9.52 -6.27
C ASP A 1017 -40.31 8.05 -5.79
N ASP A 1018 -39.33 7.25 -6.24
CA ASP A 1018 -39.30 5.82 -5.95
C ASP A 1018 -38.23 5.41 -4.92
N LEU A 1019 -37.11 6.13 -4.84
CA LEU A 1019 -35.95 5.69 -4.07
C LEU A 1019 -35.92 6.23 -2.63
N ARG A 1020 -35.88 7.56 -2.44
CA ARG A 1020 -35.62 8.13 -1.09
C ARG A 1020 -36.50 9.31 -0.69
N GLY A 1021 -37.01 10.12 -1.62
CA GLY A 1021 -37.68 11.38 -1.32
C GLY A 1021 -36.75 12.46 -0.75
N PHE A 1022 -37.16 13.72 -0.88
CA PHE A 1022 -36.41 14.89 -0.39
C PHE A 1022 -37.15 15.62 0.75
N TYR A 1023 -36.38 16.38 1.53
CA TYR A 1023 -36.91 17.29 2.56
C TYR A 1023 -37.25 18.68 2.00
N LEU A 1024 -36.58 19.11 0.92
CA LEU A 1024 -36.79 20.39 0.26
C LEU A 1024 -37.32 20.20 -1.17
N ASP A 1025 -37.89 21.26 -1.75
CA ASP A 1025 -38.27 21.27 -3.16
C ASP A 1025 -37.04 21.47 -4.04
N PHE A 1026 -36.44 20.34 -4.45
CA PHE A 1026 -35.14 20.32 -5.10
C PHE A 1026 -35.11 21.08 -6.42
N GLU A 1027 -36.20 21.07 -7.19
CA GLU A 1027 -36.25 21.78 -8.49
C GLU A 1027 -36.36 23.29 -8.29
N ALA A 1028 -37.12 23.74 -7.28
CA ALA A 1028 -37.31 25.16 -7.00
C ALA A 1028 -36.10 25.80 -6.29
N GLU A 1029 -35.43 25.05 -5.42
CA GLU A 1029 -34.39 25.56 -4.52
C GLU A 1029 -32.95 25.21 -4.96
N ALA A 1030 -32.75 24.60 -6.12
CA ALA A 1030 -31.43 24.17 -6.58
C ALA A 1030 -30.43 25.35 -6.71
N PRO A 1031 -29.18 25.20 -6.20
CA PRO A 1031 -28.13 26.22 -6.28
C PRO A 1031 -27.46 26.32 -7.67
N GLY A 1032 -28.00 25.66 -8.70
CA GLY A 1032 -27.39 25.58 -10.01
C GLY A 1032 -28.31 24.92 -11.04
N PRO A 1033 -27.94 24.90 -12.32
CA PRO A 1033 -28.73 24.26 -13.36
C PRO A 1033 -28.87 22.75 -13.09
N ILE A 1034 -30.09 22.25 -13.22
CA ILE A 1034 -30.41 20.82 -13.22
C ILE A 1034 -30.39 20.35 -14.66
N VAL A 1035 -29.49 19.40 -14.95
CA VAL A 1035 -29.26 18.86 -16.30
C VAL A 1035 -29.40 17.34 -16.29
N ALA A 1036 -29.98 16.78 -17.34
CA ALA A 1036 -30.27 15.34 -17.45
C ALA A 1036 -29.40 14.64 -18.49
N THR A 1037 -28.83 15.38 -19.45
CA THR A 1037 -28.01 14.83 -20.54
C THR A 1037 -26.56 15.30 -20.47
N GLN A 1038 -25.66 14.56 -21.14
CA GLN A 1038 -24.24 14.92 -21.18
C GLN A 1038 -23.99 16.19 -22.03
N GLU A 1039 -24.83 16.41 -23.04
CA GLU A 1039 -24.82 17.63 -23.87
C GLU A 1039 -25.20 18.86 -23.05
N GLU A 1040 -26.26 18.75 -22.23
CA GLU A 1040 -26.66 19.82 -21.28
C GLU A 1040 -25.59 20.06 -20.22
N LEU A 1041 -24.99 18.99 -19.69
CA LEU A 1041 -23.88 19.11 -18.74
C LEU A 1041 -22.71 19.89 -19.36
N ARG A 1042 -22.31 19.54 -20.58
CA ARG A 1042 -21.23 20.26 -21.28
C ARG A 1042 -21.60 21.72 -21.50
N ALA A 1043 -22.82 22.02 -21.95
CA ALA A 1043 -23.28 23.39 -22.14
C ALA A 1043 -23.26 24.20 -20.83
N ALA A 1044 -23.71 23.60 -19.72
CA ALA A 1044 -23.67 24.23 -18.40
C ALA A 1044 -22.24 24.45 -17.88
N LEU A 1045 -21.32 23.55 -18.20
CA LEU A 1045 -19.89 23.73 -17.89
C LEU A 1045 -19.32 24.93 -18.66
N LEU A 1046 -19.55 25.01 -19.98
CA LEU A 1046 -19.14 26.13 -20.85
C LEU A 1046 -19.73 27.48 -20.41
N GLU A 1047 -21.01 27.49 -20.00
CA GLU A 1047 -21.67 28.70 -19.50
C GLU A 1047 -21.03 29.19 -18.19
N ALA A 1048 -20.69 28.27 -17.29
CA ALA A 1048 -19.93 28.58 -16.08
C ALA A 1048 -18.52 29.12 -16.38
N GLU A 1049 -18.05 29.10 -17.64
CA GLU A 1049 -16.76 29.64 -18.08
C GLU A 1049 -16.85 31.06 -18.64
N GLY A 1050 -17.91 31.35 -19.40
CA GLY A 1050 -17.89 32.49 -20.32
C GLY A 1050 -18.70 33.72 -19.92
N HIS A 1051 -19.75 33.59 -19.10
CA HIS A 1051 -20.72 34.67 -18.88
C HIS A 1051 -21.22 34.67 -17.44
N GLY A 1052 -21.50 35.86 -16.88
CA GLY A 1052 -21.82 36.07 -15.47
C GLY A 1052 -22.76 35.00 -14.88
N ASP A 1053 -22.47 34.60 -13.65
CA ASP A 1053 -23.10 33.45 -13.02
C ASP A 1053 -24.59 33.68 -12.71
N ALA A 1054 -25.46 33.20 -13.60
CA ALA A 1054 -26.91 33.35 -13.51
C ALA A 1054 -27.51 32.75 -12.21
N TYR A 1055 -26.77 31.87 -11.53
CA TYR A 1055 -27.18 31.21 -10.30
C TYR A 1055 -26.53 31.79 -9.04
N ALA A 1056 -25.73 32.86 -9.14
CA ALA A 1056 -25.05 33.45 -7.98
C ALA A 1056 -26.03 33.87 -6.86
N THR A 1057 -27.11 34.59 -7.18
CA THR A 1057 -28.12 34.99 -6.17
C THR A 1057 -28.77 33.78 -5.51
N ARG A 1058 -29.16 32.77 -6.32
CA ARG A 1058 -29.76 31.54 -5.78
C ARG A 1058 -28.79 30.77 -4.88
N ARG A 1059 -27.50 30.70 -5.25
CA ARG A 1059 -26.46 30.10 -4.39
C ARG A 1059 -26.25 30.85 -3.11
N HIS A 1060 -26.28 32.18 -3.16
CA HIS A 1060 -26.16 33.00 -1.97
C HIS A 1060 -27.32 32.74 -1.00
N GLU A 1061 -28.57 32.75 -1.49
CA GLU A 1061 -29.76 32.42 -0.71
C GLU A 1061 -29.70 30.98 -0.16
N PHE A 1062 -29.26 30.04 -1.00
CA PHE A 1062 -29.05 28.64 -0.60
C PHE A 1062 -28.04 28.53 0.54
N ARG A 1063 -26.90 29.22 0.45
CA ARG A 1063 -25.90 29.28 1.52
C ARG A 1063 -26.49 29.87 2.81
N GLN A 1064 -27.19 31.00 2.73
CA GLN A 1064 -27.80 31.64 3.91
C GLN A 1064 -28.79 30.71 4.61
N ARG A 1065 -29.57 29.93 3.86
CA ARG A 1065 -30.55 29.01 4.43
C ARG A 1065 -29.92 27.73 5.01
N PHE A 1066 -28.95 27.14 4.30
CA PHE A 1066 -28.46 25.80 4.61
C PHE A 1066 -27.11 25.73 5.33
N ALA A 1067 -26.29 26.79 5.25
CA ALA A 1067 -24.97 26.91 5.88
C ALA A 1067 -24.73 28.30 6.51
N PRO A 1068 -25.70 28.87 7.29
CA PRO A 1068 -25.56 30.21 7.87
C PRO A 1068 -24.43 30.32 8.90
N LEU A 1069 -24.02 29.19 9.47
CA LEU A 1069 -23.03 29.10 10.53
C LEU A 1069 -21.74 28.41 10.05
N ASP A 1070 -21.52 28.23 8.76
CA ASP A 1070 -20.25 27.74 8.23
C ASP A 1070 -19.39 28.95 7.81
N ASP A 1071 -18.96 29.71 8.82
CA ASP A 1071 -18.28 31.01 8.70
C ASP A 1071 -16.77 30.94 8.93
N GLY A 1072 -16.20 29.74 9.12
CA GLY A 1072 -14.79 29.57 9.46
C GLY A 1072 -14.51 29.41 10.96
N HIS A 1073 -15.55 29.46 11.80
CA HIS A 1073 -15.44 29.40 13.26
C HIS A 1073 -16.31 28.30 13.88
N ALA A 1074 -16.73 27.31 13.10
CA ALA A 1074 -17.57 26.21 13.59
C ALA A 1074 -16.80 25.31 14.56
N ALA A 1075 -15.53 24.99 14.28
CA ALA A 1075 -14.69 24.20 15.19
C ALA A 1075 -14.50 24.90 16.54
N GLU A 1076 -14.22 26.20 16.53
CA GLU A 1076 -14.09 27.05 17.72
C GLU A 1076 -15.35 27.02 18.57
N ARG A 1077 -16.52 27.32 17.99
CA ARG A 1077 -17.80 27.29 18.70
C ARG A 1077 -18.11 25.92 19.30
N VAL A 1078 -17.80 24.85 18.58
CA VAL A 1078 -17.97 23.48 19.10
C VAL A 1078 -16.99 23.21 20.25
N VAL A 1079 -15.74 23.66 20.16
CA VAL A 1079 -14.76 23.46 21.23
C VAL A 1079 -15.18 24.19 22.51
N ASP A 1080 -15.61 25.44 22.39
CA ASP A 1080 -16.09 26.27 23.51
C ASP A 1080 -17.26 25.59 24.22
N GLU A 1081 -18.30 25.22 23.46
CA GLU A 1081 -19.56 24.71 24.01
C GLU A 1081 -19.45 23.29 24.58
N VAL A 1082 -18.59 22.45 24.01
CA VAL A 1082 -18.53 21.02 24.37
C VAL A 1082 -17.42 20.75 25.38
N PHE A 1083 -16.28 21.44 25.27
CA PHE A 1083 -15.08 21.16 26.05
C PHE A 1083 -14.77 22.24 27.09
N GLY A 1084 -15.28 23.48 26.92
CA GLY A 1084 -15.07 24.61 27.83
C GLY A 1084 -13.59 25.03 27.89
N SER A 1085 -12.94 25.14 26.72
CA SER A 1085 -11.48 25.22 26.56
C SER A 1085 -11.01 26.57 26.05
#